data_AF-A0AB34JT80-F1
#
_entry.id   AF-A0AB34JT80-F1
#
_cell.length_a   1.000
_cell.length_b   1.000
_cell.length_c   1.000
_cell.angle_alpha   90.00
_cell.angle_beta   90.00
_cell.angle_gamma   90.00
#
_symmetry.space_group_name_H-M   'P 1'
#
loop_
_entity.id
_entity.type
_entity.pdbx_description
1 polymer ?
#
loop_
_entity_poly.entity_id
_entity_poly.type
_entity_poly.pdbx_seq_one_letter_code
_entity_poly.pdbx_strand_id
1 'polypeptide(L)'
;MVDSSEDSDDSSSDSTSDDDQERRRQRRRYVKSSLFMAFSHRWRKLLYTWADDTRELGTWASLEFRRQFGVARAVFDQMYDVTAGEDEFADTVWNSGNKGLPTQPLLQKVAGALYMLTKNQTYTEAAKMAGIGDTTMKTFFARWIPWLRQTQTPKHVYLPKGDHLKTILNIYAQMGFPAYTLYQDVEFTLYNAEGNKYTEHGLYSLTDGGYHMWRCMQFPAKCVTPGTMRARQSKRLESIRKDSECCFGRSLKGSIRGGAMVLPPLGARGFTLASWNVLLPNSVDGWWVYKMYGPNVPEAATTWEARSQLVQRYLLAADADIIALQETCADSFASDFSFLLDGGYDFALHSKGRMRPATLWKRARFRVCEADGGPLDAGCTAESRVVHADRTLTVPLAAIDESGAPLASPPLFIVNCHLCAGAEARRRLRQVHEAIDAIRKARGKREGQGKAEGKAEGNVEGKAEGKAEGNAEKGQAEKGKTEEAAIVVCGDFNSQGASAVRELLCAEQVLPSFREAGDPTESDQAETEVTSKPKKQPFGPFFDVALAACREEADVPPTLVCPSLVPKIRDAITGGPSEALLEALGEMFAKLSADGERMTAEEQAWERWFTLINKQVGRGEEYRNAVAACQARGSPDLTKEDFVEVYAKELRNGYFWGIEHDLRVVRGHGLEDETRFTARFDYVYATARSLRLHSVHPALEPEKMAELLEGKAQLPNEWFPSDHLPVAVALEWLAAPPSSQSV
;
A
#
# COMPACT_ATOMS: atom_id res chain seq x y z
N MET A 1 -67.37 -13.38 -31.58
CA MET A 1 -67.65 -13.54 -30.15
C MET A 1 -66.57 -12.71 -29.46
N VAL A 2 -66.76 -11.45 -29.04
CA VAL A 2 -67.90 -10.79 -28.32
C VAL A 2 -68.12 -11.50 -26.97
N ASP A 3 -68.15 -10.90 -25.77
CA ASP A 3 -68.00 -9.48 -25.29
C ASP A 3 -66.67 -9.26 -24.49
N SER A 4 -66.23 -8.11 -23.91
CA SER A 4 -66.76 -6.76 -23.55
C SER A 4 -67.27 -6.51 -22.10
N SER A 5 -67.07 -5.28 -21.57
CA SER A 5 -67.41 -4.73 -20.21
C SER A 5 -66.63 -5.30 -18.99
N GLU A 6 -66.38 -4.61 -17.85
CA GLU A 6 -66.66 -3.21 -17.40
C GLU A 6 -65.72 -2.79 -16.23
N ASP A 7 -65.60 -1.47 -15.98
CA ASP A 7 -64.86 -0.88 -14.83
C ASP A 7 -65.71 -0.84 -13.54
N SER A 8 -65.07 -0.82 -12.36
CA SER A 8 -65.74 -0.44 -11.10
C SER A 8 -64.82 0.29 -10.12
N ASP A 9 -65.14 1.56 -9.84
CA ASP A 9 -64.54 2.37 -8.78
C ASP A 9 -64.82 1.79 -7.38
N ASP A 10 -63.84 1.87 -6.46
CA ASP A 10 -64.08 1.67 -5.02
C ASP A 10 -63.43 2.79 -4.20
N SER A 11 -64.24 3.81 -3.89
CA SER A 11 -63.81 5.01 -3.18
C SER A 11 -64.14 4.92 -1.68
N SER A 12 -63.25 4.31 -0.88
CA SER A 12 -63.41 4.29 0.58
C SER A 12 -62.90 5.60 1.23
N SER A 13 -63.82 6.45 1.70
CA SER A 13 -63.49 7.71 2.39
C SER A 13 -63.21 7.49 3.89
N ASP A 14 -61.94 7.46 4.29
CA ASP A 14 -61.54 7.38 5.70
C ASP A 14 -61.69 8.73 6.42
N SER A 15 -62.88 8.97 6.97
CA SER A 15 -63.26 10.22 7.64
C SER A 15 -62.66 10.33 9.05
N THR A 16 -61.35 10.60 9.13
CA THR A 16 -60.72 10.97 10.40
C THR A 16 -61.25 12.33 10.89
N SER A 17 -62.01 12.32 11.99
CA SER A 17 -62.70 13.50 12.53
C SER A 17 -61.76 14.68 12.82
N ASP A 18 -62.21 15.91 12.53
CA ASP A 18 -61.43 17.15 12.73
C ASP A 18 -60.83 17.30 14.14
N ASP A 19 -61.54 16.82 15.17
CA ASP A 19 -61.07 16.79 16.56
C ASP A 19 -59.74 16.04 16.73
N ASP A 20 -59.50 14.97 15.98
CA ASP A 20 -58.26 14.20 16.05
C ASP A 20 -57.13 14.89 15.27
N GLN A 21 -57.46 15.64 14.22
CA GLN A 21 -56.50 16.54 13.57
C GLN A 21 -56.10 17.70 14.48
N GLU A 22 -57.04 18.34 15.17
CA GLU A 22 -56.75 19.45 16.08
C GLU A 22 -56.02 18.98 17.34
N ARG A 23 -56.35 17.81 17.91
CA ARG A 23 -55.55 17.17 18.98
C ARG A 23 -54.12 16.87 18.53
N ARG A 24 -53.92 16.39 17.30
CA ARG A 24 -52.57 16.20 16.72
C ARG A 24 -51.84 17.52 16.51
N ARG A 25 -52.52 18.60 16.10
CA ARG A 25 -51.95 19.96 15.98
C ARG A 25 -51.57 20.54 17.36
N GLN A 26 -52.43 20.40 18.37
CA GLN A 26 -52.16 20.86 19.73
C GLN A 26 -51.00 20.10 20.38
N ARG A 27 -50.95 18.76 20.26
CA ARG A 27 -49.78 17.96 20.72
C ARG A 27 -48.49 18.39 20.03
N ARG A 28 -48.51 18.65 18.71
CA ARG A 28 -47.34 19.16 17.97
C ARG A 28 -46.89 20.56 18.42
N ARG A 29 -47.82 21.45 18.79
CA ARG A 29 -47.50 22.77 19.39
C ARG A 29 -46.88 22.61 20.79
N TYR A 30 -47.47 21.77 21.65
CA TYR A 30 -47.01 21.57 23.03
C TYR A 30 -45.61 20.94 23.10
N VAL A 31 -45.35 19.88 22.31
CA VAL A 31 -44.02 19.22 22.25
C VAL A 31 -42.95 20.17 21.71
N LYS A 32 -43.26 21.01 20.71
CA LYS A 32 -42.32 22.05 20.24
C LYS A 32 -42.02 23.09 21.34
N SER A 33 -43.02 23.51 22.12
CA SER A 33 -42.82 24.47 23.21
C SER A 33 -41.96 23.91 24.35
N SER A 34 -42.17 22.63 24.73
CA SER A 34 -41.41 21.96 25.78
C SER A 34 -39.92 21.82 25.46
N LEU A 35 -39.57 21.35 24.25
CA LEU A 35 -38.18 21.18 23.83
C LEU A 35 -37.45 22.52 23.63
N PHE A 36 -38.16 23.56 23.18
CA PHE A 36 -37.63 24.92 23.01
C PHE A 36 -37.26 25.57 24.37
N MET A 37 -38.06 25.34 25.42
CA MET A 37 -37.77 25.81 26.77
C MET A 37 -36.60 25.06 27.43
N ALA A 38 -36.48 23.75 27.22
CA ALA A 38 -35.45 22.94 27.89
C ALA A 38 -34.01 23.28 27.44
N PHE A 39 -33.78 23.53 26.14
CA PHE A 39 -32.45 23.83 25.62
C PHE A 39 -32.00 25.27 25.89
N SER A 40 -32.90 26.25 25.75
CA SER A 40 -32.62 27.66 26.09
C SER A 40 -32.29 27.84 27.58
N HIS A 41 -32.88 27.03 28.46
CA HIS A 41 -32.57 27.01 29.90
C HIS A 41 -31.10 26.68 30.21
N ARG A 42 -30.42 25.83 29.42
CA ARG A 42 -28.99 25.49 29.64
C ARG A 42 -28.08 26.68 29.35
N TRP A 43 -28.31 27.39 28.25
CA TRP A 43 -27.57 28.62 27.94
C TRP A 43 -27.90 29.74 28.91
N ARG A 44 -29.16 29.86 29.33
CA ARG A 44 -29.55 30.83 30.36
C ARG A 44 -28.80 30.59 31.68
N LYS A 45 -28.59 29.33 32.06
CA LYS A 45 -27.74 28.99 33.21
C LYS A 45 -26.28 29.40 32.99
N LEU A 46 -25.66 29.00 31.88
CA LEU A 46 -24.25 29.32 31.60
C LEU A 46 -23.98 30.83 31.46
N LEU A 47 -24.88 31.58 30.84
CA LEU A 47 -24.69 33.03 30.59
C LEU A 47 -25.02 33.87 31.84
N TYR A 48 -26.05 33.50 32.60
CA TYR A 48 -26.57 34.32 33.72
C TYR A 48 -26.48 33.63 35.09
N THR A 49 -27.08 32.44 35.28
CA THR A 49 -27.22 31.82 36.62
C THR A 49 -25.90 31.32 37.21
N TRP A 50 -24.95 30.92 36.37
CA TRP A 50 -23.63 30.40 36.73
C TRP A 50 -22.53 31.35 36.23
N ALA A 51 -22.82 32.64 36.09
CA ALA A 51 -21.87 33.59 35.50
C ALA A 51 -20.51 33.57 36.23
N ASP A 52 -20.53 33.58 37.56
CA ASP A 52 -19.31 33.59 38.37
C ASP A 52 -18.61 32.22 38.36
N ASP A 53 -19.33 31.10 38.50
CA ASP A 53 -18.77 29.74 38.33
C ASP A 53 -18.10 29.56 36.96
N THR A 54 -18.63 30.20 35.89
CA THR A 54 -18.01 30.13 34.55
C THR A 54 -16.76 30.98 34.39
N ARG A 55 -16.52 31.96 35.27
CA ARG A 55 -15.30 32.78 35.31
C ARG A 55 -14.17 32.08 36.06
N GLU A 56 -14.48 31.29 37.08
CA GLU A 56 -13.50 30.50 37.82
C GLU A 56 -12.96 29.33 36.97
N LEU A 57 -11.64 29.31 36.77
CA LEU A 57 -10.97 28.33 35.92
C LEU A 57 -10.94 26.94 36.58
N GLY A 58 -11.35 25.91 35.84
CA GLY A 58 -11.30 24.51 36.28
C GLY A 58 -12.62 23.97 36.83
N THR A 59 -13.60 24.82 37.11
CA THR A 59 -14.96 24.39 37.46
C THR A 59 -15.62 23.64 36.30
N TRP A 60 -16.59 22.78 36.62
CA TRP A 60 -17.41 22.13 35.59
C TRP A 60 -18.16 23.15 34.72
N ALA A 61 -18.59 24.27 35.30
CA ALA A 61 -19.28 25.34 34.59
C ALA A 61 -18.37 26.04 33.56
N SER A 62 -17.12 26.39 33.91
CA SER A 62 -16.19 27.03 32.98
C SER A 62 -15.71 26.10 31.86
N LEU A 63 -15.53 24.80 32.17
CA LEU A 63 -15.28 23.76 31.17
C LEU A 63 -16.47 23.59 30.21
N GLU A 64 -17.69 23.52 30.73
CA GLU A 64 -18.91 23.41 29.91
C GLU A 64 -19.14 24.68 29.07
N PHE A 65 -18.87 25.87 29.62
CA PHE A 65 -18.93 27.15 28.89
C PHE A 65 -17.97 27.14 27.70
N ARG A 66 -16.70 26.80 27.93
CA ARG A 66 -15.68 26.65 26.87
C ARG A 66 -16.10 25.58 25.86
N ARG A 67 -16.71 24.48 26.32
CA ARG A 67 -17.23 23.42 25.43
C ARG A 67 -18.37 23.92 24.54
N GLN A 68 -19.21 24.85 24.97
CA GLN A 68 -20.27 25.43 24.12
C GLN A 68 -19.72 26.49 23.16
N PHE A 69 -18.99 27.49 23.67
CA PHE A 69 -18.67 28.73 22.95
C PHE A 69 -17.22 28.83 22.43
N GLY A 70 -16.39 27.82 22.69
CA GLY A 70 -15.03 27.71 22.14
C GLY A 70 -13.98 28.64 22.78
N VAL A 71 -14.38 29.47 23.75
CA VAL A 71 -13.55 30.44 24.45
C VAL A 71 -13.76 30.36 25.97
N ALA A 72 -12.81 30.85 26.76
CA ALA A 72 -13.01 31.02 28.21
C ALA A 72 -13.98 32.18 28.49
N ARG A 73 -14.66 32.17 29.64
CA ARG A 73 -15.66 33.20 29.99
C ARG A 73 -15.09 34.62 30.01
N ALA A 74 -13.87 34.81 30.52
CA ALA A 74 -13.21 36.12 30.51
C ALA A 74 -13.01 36.69 29.09
N VAL A 75 -12.66 35.83 28.11
CA VAL A 75 -12.52 36.22 26.70
C VAL A 75 -13.90 36.50 26.09
N PHE A 76 -14.92 35.72 26.45
CA PHE A 76 -16.30 35.98 26.04
C PHE A 76 -16.82 37.32 26.55
N ASP A 77 -16.61 37.63 27.83
CA ASP A 77 -17.01 38.90 28.44
C ASP A 77 -16.29 40.07 27.75
N GLN A 78 -14.96 39.97 27.50
CA GLN A 78 -14.22 40.97 26.71
C GLN A 78 -14.77 41.16 25.29
N MET A 79 -15.07 40.07 24.57
CA MET A 79 -15.66 40.15 23.23
C MET A 79 -17.06 40.78 23.25
N TYR A 80 -17.84 40.51 24.30
CA TYR A 80 -19.14 41.13 24.52
C TYR A 80 -18.99 42.63 24.79
N ASP A 81 -18.13 43.04 25.72
CA ASP A 81 -17.91 44.45 26.08
C ASP A 81 -17.41 45.28 24.89
N VAL A 82 -16.47 44.75 24.11
CA VAL A 82 -15.96 45.42 22.90
C VAL A 82 -17.02 45.47 21.80
N THR A 83 -17.95 44.51 21.74
CA THR A 83 -19.10 44.58 20.81
C THR A 83 -20.17 45.55 21.33
N ALA A 84 -20.36 45.66 22.64
CA ALA A 84 -21.35 46.53 23.27
C ALA A 84 -20.97 48.02 23.23
N GLY A 85 -19.67 48.33 23.12
CA GLY A 85 -19.16 49.68 22.90
C GLY A 85 -19.31 50.22 21.47
N GLU A 86 -19.90 49.46 20.56
CA GLU A 86 -20.09 49.84 19.16
C GLU A 86 -21.58 50.08 18.89
N ASP A 87 -21.95 51.30 18.52
CA ASP A 87 -23.34 51.71 18.23
C ASP A 87 -24.02 50.83 17.17
N GLU A 88 -23.25 50.21 16.26
CA GLU A 88 -23.76 49.30 15.23
C GLU A 88 -24.38 48.01 15.81
N PHE A 89 -23.90 47.55 16.97
CA PHE A 89 -24.31 46.30 17.62
C PHE A 89 -25.06 46.49 18.92
N ALA A 90 -25.12 47.72 19.45
CA ALA A 90 -25.87 48.09 20.64
C ALA A 90 -27.33 47.56 20.59
N ASP A 91 -27.84 47.13 21.74
CA ASP A 91 -29.23 46.74 21.85
C ASP A 91 -30.15 47.95 21.71
N THR A 92 -31.24 47.80 20.94
CA THR A 92 -32.19 48.88 20.71
C THR A 92 -32.87 49.29 22.02
N VAL A 93 -32.79 50.59 22.33
CA VAL A 93 -33.36 51.15 23.56
C VAL A 93 -34.87 50.92 23.60
N TRP A 94 -35.34 50.53 24.79
CA TRP A 94 -36.74 50.28 25.12
C TRP A 94 -37.63 51.48 24.72
N ASN A 95 -38.84 51.19 24.23
CA ASN A 95 -39.86 52.17 23.79
C ASN A 95 -39.58 53.06 22.56
N SER A 96 -38.66 52.68 21.67
CA SER A 96 -38.45 53.35 20.36
C SER A 96 -39.58 53.18 19.31
N GLY A 97 -40.69 52.53 19.68
CA GLY A 97 -41.93 52.50 18.87
C GLY A 97 -42.46 51.09 18.56
N ASN A 98 -43.62 50.74 19.10
CA ASN A 98 -44.51 49.64 18.69
C ASN A 98 -43.85 48.29 18.27
N LYS A 99 -43.28 47.53 19.22
CA LYS A 99 -43.50 46.07 19.40
C LYS A 99 -42.64 45.44 20.50
N GLY A 100 -43.30 44.87 21.52
CA GLY A 100 -42.81 43.71 22.28
C GLY A 100 -41.81 43.94 23.42
N LEU A 101 -41.71 42.92 24.29
CA LEU A 101 -40.64 42.76 25.28
C LEU A 101 -39.26 42.73 24.59
N PRO A 102 -38.16 43.15 25.26
CA PRO A 102 -36.85 43.35 24.65
C PRO A 102 -36.37 42.04 23.99
N THR A 103 -36.48 41.96 22.66
CA THR A 103 -36.62 40.64 22.04
C THR A 103 -35.35 39.79 22.08
N GLN A 104 -34.15 40.38 22.06
CA GLN A 104 -32.89 39.65 21.91
C GLN A 104 -31.68 40.45 22.43
N PRO A 105 -31.19 40.20 23.66
CA PRO A 105 -29.97 40.82 24.19
C PRO A 105 -28.73 40.51 23.35
N LEU A 106 -27.82 41.48 23.20
CA LEU A 106 -26.54 41.36 22.51
C LEU A 106 -25.71 40.17 23.02
N LEU A 107 -25.78 39.88 24.33
CA LEU A 107 -25.15 38.73 24.96
C LEU A 107 -25.54 37.39 24.29
N GLN A 108 -26.81 37.24 23.92
CA GLN A 108 -27.33 36.06 23.22
C GLN A 108 -26.90 36.03 21.74
N LYS A 109 -26.79 37.21 21.10
CA LYS A 109 -26.30 37.33 19.73
C LYS A 109 -24.82 36.93 19.63
N VAL A 110 -23.98 37.41 20.54
CA VAL A 110 -22.55 37.03 20.65
C VAL A 110 -22.41 35.55 21.01
N ALA A 111 -23.20 35.02 21.96
CA ALA A 111 -23.22 33.59 22.29
C ALA A 111 -23.61 32.70 21.11
N GLY A 112 -24.65 33.06 20.36
CA GLY A 112 -25.04 32.35 19.15
C GLY A 112 -23.98 32.40 18.06
N ALA A 113 -23.33 33.56 17.86
CA ALA A 113 -22.24 33.71 16.89
C ALA A 113 -21.02 32.85 17.23
N LEU A 114 -20.56 32.85 18.49
CA LEU A 114 -19.45 32.02 18.94
C LEU A 114 -19.78 30.52 18.90
N TYR A 115 -21.04 30.15 19.19
CA TYR A 115 -21.52 28.79 19.00
C TYR A 115 -21.52 28.36 17.53
N MET A 116 -21.89 29.23 16.58
CA MET A 116 -21.78 28.96 15.15
C MET A 116 -20.34 28.66 14.74
N LEU A 117 -19.38 29.50 15.13
CA LEU A 117 -17.96 29.32 14.82
C LEU A 117 -17.39 28.03 15.44
N THR A 118 -17.71 27.78 16.71
CA THR A 118 -17.20 26.63 17.47
C THR A 118 -17.81 25.31 16.98
N LYS A 119 -19.11 25.28 16.70
CA LYS A 119 -19.85 24.05 16.39
C LYS A 119 -20.13 23.83 14.90
N ASN A 120 -19.83 24.80 14.03
CA ASN A 120 -20.22 24.83 12.62
C ASN A 120 -21.72 24.53 12.46
N GLN A 121 -22.53 25.37 13.11
CA GLN A 121 -23.98 25.24 13.13
C GLN A 121 -24.63 26.28 12.22
N THR A 122 -25.86 25.99 11.79
CA THR A 122 -26.66 26.91 10.98
C THR A 122 -27.14 28.11 11.81
N TYR A 123 -27.46 29.22 11.14
CA TYR A 123 -28.13 30.37 11.78
C TYR A 123 -29.36 29.94 12.58
N THR A 124 -30.13 28.99 12.04
CA THR A 124 -31.40 28.53 12.65
C THR A 124 -31.18 27.75 13.93
N GLU A 125 -30.21 26.83 13.98
CA GLU A 125 -29.90 26.10 15.22
C GLU A 125 -29.21 27.01 16.24
N ALA A 126 -28.34 27.92 15.82
CA ALA A 126 -27.73 28.89 16.72
C ALA A 126 -28.76 29.88 17.31
N ALA A 127 -29.69 30.37 16.49
CA ALA A 127 -30.78 31.24 16.93
C ALA A 127 -31.70 30.53 17.94
N LYS A 128 -32.12 29.30 17.62
CA LYS A 128 -32.91 28.42 18.50
C LYS A 128 -32.22 28.13 19.83
N MET A 129 -30.91 27.89 19.83
CA MET A 129 -30.11 27.67 21.05
C MET A 129 -29.94 28.94 21.88
N ALA A 130 -29.73 30.09 21.22
CA ALA A 130 -29.64 31.41 21.86
C ALA A 130 -30.99 31.92 22.40
N GLY A 131 -32.12 31.34 21.96
CA GLY A 131 -33.46 31.81 22.29
C GLY A 131 -33.93 33.01 21.44
N ILE A 132 -33.35 33.18 20.26
CA ILE A 132 -33.55 34.36 19.40
C ILE A 132 -34.08 34.00 18.00
N GLY A 133 -34.46 35.01 17.21
CA GLY A 133 -34.99 34.82 15.85
C GLY A 133 -33.90 34.55 14.80
N ASP A 134 -34.15 33.59 13.90
CA ASP A 134 -33.22 33.20 12.82
C ASP A 134 -32.77 34.39 11.96
N THR A 135 -33.72 35.23 11.53
CA THR A 135 -33.43 36.44 10.74
C THR A 135 -32.48 37.38 11.47
N THR A 136 -32.63 37.53 12.79
CA THR A 136 -31.80 38.44 13.59
C THR A 136 -30.40 37.88 13.83
N MET A 137 -30.28 36.57 14.11
CA MET A 137 -28.97 35.89 14.18
C MET A 137 -28.22 36.02 12.85
N LYS A 138 -28.92 35.79 11.72
CA LYS A 138 -28.36 35.95 10.38
C LYS A 138 -27.87 37.38 10.11
N THR A 139 -28.70 38.39 10.37
CA THR A 139 -28.34 39.81 10.16
C THR A 139 -27.22 40.27 11.09
N PHE A 140 -27.23 39.85 12.35
CA PHE A 140 -26.16 40.16 13.30
C PHE A 140 -24.83 39.53 12.87
N PHE A 141 -24.79 38.22 12.67
CA PHE A 141 -23.56 37.48 12.33
C PHE A 141 -22.92 37.97 11.03
N ALA A 142 -23.73 38.31 10.02
CA ALA A 142 -23.25 38.81 8.73
C ALA A 142 -22.55 40.18 8.81
N ARG A 143 -22.88 41.01 9.81
CA ARG A 143 -22.23 42.31 10.07
C ARG A 143 -21.09 42.19 11.07
N TRP A 144 -21.32 41.42 12.14
CA TRP A 144 -20.39 41.25 13.24
C TRP A 144 -19.09 40.55 12.84
N ILE A 145 -19.12 39.52 11.98
CA ILE A 145 -17.90 38.81 11.56
C ILE A 145 -16.95 39.69 10.72
N PRO A 146 -17.40 40.43 9.68
CA PRO A 146 -16.55 41.39 8.99
C PRO A 146 -15.96 42.47 9.90
N TRP A 147 -16.79 43.05 10.79
CA TRP A 147 -16.31 44.03 11.78
C TRP A 147 -15.24 43.43 12.69
N LEU A 148 -15.48 42.25 13.27
CA LEU A 148 -14.54 41.58 14.17
C LEU A 148 -13.19 41.29 13.48
N ARG A 149 -13.25 40.86 12.20
CA ARG A 149 -12.07 40.65 11.36
C ARG A 149 -11.29 41.93 11.09
N GLN A 150 -11.97 43.06 10.90
CA GLN A 150 -11.34 44.34 10.59
C GLN A 150 -10.79 45.04 11.84
N THR A 151 -11.51 44.98 12.97
CA THR A 151 -11.22 45.79 14.16
C THR A 151 -10.46 45.04 15.26
N GLN A 152 -10.70 43.73 15.43
CA GLN A 152 -10.12 42.96 16.53
C GLN A 152 -9.01 42.00 16.08
N THR A 153 -9.13 41.38 14.89
CA THR A 153 -8.06 40.50 14.40
C THR A 153 -6.69 41.19 14.35
N PRO A 154 -6.52 42.44 13.86
CA PRO A 154 -5.19 43.08 13.87
C PRO A 154 -4.62 43.35 15.28
N LYS A 155 -5.47 43.45 16.31
CA LYS A 155 -5.07 43.67 17.71
C LYS A 155 -4.61 42.41 18.42
N HIS A 156 -5.01 41.23 17.92
CA HIS A 156 -4.77 39.93 18.57
C HIS A 156 -4.00 38.93 17.71
N VAL A 157 -3.97 39.14 16.38
CA VAL A 157 -3.28 38.31 15.40
C VAL A 157 -2.26 39.18 14.68
N TYR A 158 -1.04 39.18 15.22
CA TYR A 158 0.12 39.88 14.70
C TYR A 158 1.37 39.05 14.96
N LEU A 159 2.43 39.26 14.16
CA LEU A 159 3.73 38.66 14.45
C LEU A 159 4.25 39.24 15.77
N PRO A 160 4.51 38.42 16.81
CA PRO A 160 5.01 38.92 18.07
C PRO A 160 6.40 39.55 17.90
N LYS A 161 6.63 40.68 18.57
CA LYS A 161 7.87 41.47 18.49
C LYS A 161 8.33 41.86 19.89
N GLY A 162 9.61 42.20 20.03
CA GLY A 162 10.19 42.68 21.28
C GLY A 162 9.95 41.72 22.45
N ASP A 163 9.52 42.25 23.58
CA ASP A 163 9.34 41.46 24.81
C ASP A 163 8.18 40.46 24.75
N HIS A 164 7.19 40.69 23.88
CA HIS A 164 6.13 39.70 23.66
C HIS A 164 6.68 38.44 22.97
N LEU A 165 7.59 38.62 21.99
CA LEU A 165 8.30 37.50 21.36
C LEU A 165 9.17 36.76 22.39
N LYS A 166 9.94 37.47 23.22
CA LYS A 166 10.73 36.85 24.31
C LYS A 166 9.86 36.03 25.26
N THR A 167 8.67 36.54 25.60
CA THR A 167 7.72 35.83 26.49
C THR A 167 7.23 34.53 25.86
N ILE A 168 6.85 34.56 24.58
CA ILE A 168 6.43 33.36 23.83
C ILE A 168 7.57 32.35 23.67
N LEU A 169 8.78 32.82 23.37
CA LEU A 169 9.98 31.96 23.28
C LEU A 169 10.33 31.31 24.62
N ASN A 170 10.20 32.02 25.74
CA ASN A 170 10.38 31.45 27.08
C ASN A 170 9.34 30.36 27.39
N ILE A 171 8.08 30.52 26.96
CA ILE A 171 7.05 29.49 27.11
C ILE A 171 7.43 28.24 26.29
N TYR A 172 7.86 28.40 25.03
CA TYR A 172 8.31 27.26 24.21
C TYR A 172 9.55 26.56 24.79
N ALA A 173 10.51 27.32 25.35
CA ALA A 173 11.67 26.76 26.04
C ALA A 173 11.25 25.93 27.28
N GLN A 174 10.31 26.43 28.09
CA GLN A 174 9.74 25.69 29.23
C GLN A 174 8.99 24.43 28.82
N MET A 175 8.43 24.40 27.61
CA MET A 175 7.77 23.23 27.01
C MET A 175 8.75 22.24 26.34
N GLY A 176 10.06 22.47 26.41
CA GLY A 176 11.08 21.59 25.83
C GLY A 176 11.34 21.81 24.34
N PHE A 177 10.93 22.95 23.77
CA PHE A 177 11.17 23.31 22.37
C PHE A 177 12.20 24.47 22.25
N PRO A 178 13.52 24.21 22.37
CA PRO A 178 14.55 25.25 22.32
C PRO A 178 14.88 25.77 20.90
N ALA A 179 14.14 25.33 19.87
CA ALA A 179 14.59 25.33 18.47
C ALA A 179 14.99 26.68 17.87
N TYR A 180 14.58 27.84 18.42
CA TYR A 180 14.88 29.13 17.80
C TYR A 180 16.37 29.52 17.84
N THR A 181 17.11 29.13 18.89
CA THR A 181 18.56 29.46 19.00
C THR A 181 19.45 28.61 18.12
N LEU A 182 18.98 27.43 17.67
CA LEU A 182 19.76 26.50 16.84
C LEU A 182 19.78 26.87 15.35
N TYR A 183 18.88 27.74 14.90
CA TYR A 183 18.63 27.95 13.46
C TYR A 183 18.54 29.41 13.02
N GLN A 184 18.81 30.37 13.91
CA GLN A 184 18.87 31.79 13.59
C GLN A 184 19.84 32.13 12.44
N ASP A 185 20.88 31.31 12.24
CA ASP A 185 21.95 31.49 11.26
C ASP A 185 21.70 30.75 9.93
N VAL A 186 20.55 30.08 9.76
CA VAL A 186 20.19 29.39 8.51
C VAL A 186 19.71 30.39 7.48
N GLU A 187 20.43 30.53 6.36
CA GLU A 187 19.98 31.30 5.19
C GLU A 187 19.09 30.47 4.25
N PHE A 188 18.07 31.10 3.69
CA PHE A 188 17.31 30.55 2.56
C PHE A 188 16.90 31.66 1.57
N THR A 189 16.79 31.31 0.29
CA THR A 189 16.41 32.25 -0.77
C THR A 189 14.91 32.19 -1.04
N LEU A 190 14.24 33.33 -0.92
CA LEU A 190 12.85 33.52 -1.34
C LEU A 190 12.77 34.28 -2.67
N TYR A 191 11.61 34.21 -3.31
CA TYR A 191 11.26 34.99 -4.49
C TYR A 191 10.15 35.97 -4.13
N ASN A 192 10.25 37.23 -4.56
CA ASN A 192 9.20 38.22 -4.40
C ASN A 192 8.13 38.09 -5.51
N ALA A 193 7.07 38.91 -5.47
CA ALA A 193 5.97 38.84 -6.44
C ALA A 193 6.41 39.13 -7.89
N GLU A 194 7.52 39.85 -8.06
CA GLU A 194 8.14 40.17 -9.35
C GLU A 194 9.20 39.13 -9.78
N GLY A 195 9.36 38.03 -9.04
CA GLY A 195 10.32 36.96 -9.34
C GLY A 195 11.78 37.25 -8.95
N ASN A 196 12.04 38.35 -8.24
CA ASN A 196 13.38 38.68 -7.75
C ASN A 196 13.74 37.85 -6.52
N LYS A 197 14.99 37.39 -6.46
CA LYS A 197 15.53 36.67 -5.29
C LYS A 197 15.85 37.64 -4.15
N TYR A 198 15.54 37.23 -2.92
CA TYR A 198 16.06 37.83 -1.69
C TYR A 198 16.39 36.76 -0.66
N THR A 199 17.34 37.04 0.22
CA THR A 199 17.77 36.12 1.28
C THR A 199 17.11 36.51 2.61
N GLU A 200 16.68 35.52 3.37
CA GLU A 200 16.17 35.66 4.73
C GLU A 200 16.92 34.69 5.67
N HIS A 201 16.96 35.03 6.96
CA HIS A 201 17.64 34.25 7.99
C HIS A 201 16.64 33.63 8.98
N GLY A 202 16.93 32.42 9.44
CA GLY A 202 16.15 31.69 10.43
C GLY A 202 15.58 30.37 9.90
N LEU A 203 14.57 29.83 10.59
CA LEU A 203 13.83 28.66 10.13
C LEU A 203 12.32 28.92 10.25
N TYR A 204 11.60 28.75 9.14
CA TYR A 204 10.14 28.74 9.16
C TYR A 204 9.63 27.49 9.86
N SER A 205 9.27 27.62 11.14
CA SER A 205 8.43 26.61 11.79
C SER A 205 7.01 26.70 11.20
N LEU A 206 6.63 25.68 10.43
CA LEU A 206 5.23 25.45 10.06
C LEU A 206 4.43 25.03 11.29
N THR A 207 4.05 26.01 12.11
CA THR A 207 2.96 25.81 13.06
C THR A 207 1.65 25.72 12.26
N ASP A 208 0.97 24.57 12.32
CA ASP A 208 -0.29 24.27 11.62
C ASP A 208 -1.50 24.99 12.23
N GLY A 209 -1.30 26.25 12.66
CA GLY A 209 -2.22 27.00 13.51
C GLY A 209 -2.62 26.27 14.80
N GLY A 210 -1.89 25.21 15.18
CA GLY A 210 -2.20 24.32 16.30
C GLY A 210 -3.63 23.77 16.31
N TYR A 211 -4.11 23.15 15.21
CA TYR A 211 -5.41 22.46 15.12
C TYR A 211 -6.57 23.17 15.86
N HIS A 212 -6.77 24.47 15.60
CA HIS A 212 -7.81 25.22 16.29
C HIS A 212 -9.18 24.54 16.07
N MET A 213 -9.87 24.14 17.15
CA MET A 213 -11.10 23.32 17.09
C MET A 213 -12.33 24.03 16.48
N TRP A 214 -12.12 25.16 15.80
CA TRP A 214 -13.15 25.90 15.08
C TRP A 214 -13.55 25.14 13.82
N ARG A 215 -14.70 24.45 13.89
CA ARG A 215 -15.21 23.60 12.81
C ARG A 215 -15.47 24.33 11.49
N CYS A 216 -15.49 25.66 11.45
CA CYS A 216 -15.53 26.43 10.20
C CYS A 216 -14.23 26.38 9.39
N MET A 217 -13.10 26.01 10.03
CA MET A 217 -11.82 25.70 9.37
C MET A 217 -11.69 24.21 9.04
N GLN A 218 -12.69 23.39 9.38
CA GLN A 218 -12.79 21.98 9.03
C GLN A 218 -13.92 21.76 8.01
N PHE A 219 -13.92 20.59 7.38
CA PHE A 219 -14.74 20.24 6.22
C PHE A 219 -16.22 20.70 6.34
N PRO A 220 -16.71 21.65 5.51
CA PRO A 220 -17.97 22.34 5.79
C PRO A 220 -19.23 21.48 5.60
N ALA A 221 -19.17 20.38 4.85
CA ALA A 221 -20.24 19.39 4.76
C ALA A 221 -19.72 18.02 4.28
N LYS A 222 -19.78 16.99 5.13
CA LYS A 222 -19.28 15.63 4.85
C LYS A 222 -20.04 14.86 3.77
N CYS A 223 -21.32 15.18 3.57
CA CYS A 223 -22.17 14.56 2.56
C CYS A 223 -22.90 15.68 1.81
N VAL A 224 -22.61 15.85 0.52
CA VAL A 224 -23.23 16.86 -0.34
C VAL A 224 -23.58 16.24 -1.67
N THR A 225 -24.82 16.43 -2.12
CA THR A 225 -25.26 15.98 -3.44
C THR A 225 -24.37 16.61 -4.52
N PRO A 226 -23.79 15.79 -5.44
CA PRO A 226 -22.95 16.29 -6.53
C PRO A 226 -23.62 17.40 -7.35
N GLY A 227 -22.81 18.25 -7.97
CA GLY A 227 -23.28 19.35 -8.84
C GLY A 227 -23.79 20.61 -8.12
N THR A 228 -24.25 20.51 -6.86
CA THR A 228 -24.79 21.64 -6.08
C THR A 228 -23.75 22.74 -5.80
N MET A 229 -24.20 23.98 -5.62
CA MET A 229 -23.32 25.09 -5.20
C MET A 229 -22.58 24.79 -3.89
N ARG A 230 -23.21 24.06 -2.97
CA ARG A 230 -22.60 23.62 -1.71
C ARG A 230 -21.47 22.61 -1.93
N ALA A 231 -21.66 21.64 -2.84
CA ALA A 231 -20.59 20.74 -3.27
C ALA A 231 -19.43 21.49 -3.96
N ARG A 232 -19.73 22.47 -4.83
CA ARG A 232 -18.70 23.31 -5.47
C ARG A 232 -17.91 24.15 -4.45
N GLN A 233 -18.58 24.69 -3.43
CA GLN A 233 -17.93 25.45 -2.36
C GLN A 233 -17.08 24.56 -1.45
N SER A 234 -17.57 23.38 -1.04
CA SER A 234 -16.74 22.38 -0.35
C SER A 234 -15.51 22.01 -1.18
N LYS A 235 -15.67 21.72 -2.47
CA LYS A 235 -14.57 21.32 -3.36
C LYS A 235 -13.54 22.44 -3.59
N ARG A 236 -13.95 23.72 -3.59
CA ARG A 236 -13.05 24.89 -3.66
C ARG A 236 -12.29 25.14 -2.35
N LEU A 237 -12.94 24.96 -1.20
CA LEU A 237 -12.27 25.05 0.10
C LEU A 237 -11.33 23.86 0.31
N GLU A 238 -11.71 22.67 -0.16
CA GLU A 238 -10.85 21.49 -0.21
C GLU A 238 -9.66 21.70 -1.14
N SER A 239 -9.82 22.31 -2.33
CA SER A 239 -8.69 22.55 -3.24
C SER A 239 -7.66 23.51 -2.66
N ILE A 240 -8.10 24.59 -1.98
CA ILE A 240 -7.19 25.50 -1.27
C ILE A 240 -6.45 24.77 -0.13
N ARG A 241 -7.13 23.87 0.59
CA ARG A 241 -6.49 23.01 1.61
C ARG A 241 -5.53 21.99 0.99
N LYS A 242 -5.86 21.49 -0.20
CA LYS A 242 -5.04 20.54 -0.94
C LYS A 242 -3.83 21.19 -1.58
N ASP A 243 -3.82 22.46 -1.96
CA ASP A 243 -2.59 23.05 -2.52
C ASP A 243 -1.46 23.11 -1.49
N SER A 244 -1.72 23.44 -0.22
CA SER A 244 -0.70 23.29 0.84
C SER A 244 -0.40 21.81 1.16
N GLU A 245 -1.42 20.95 1.28
CA GLU A 245 -1.24 19.50 1.52
C GLU A 245 -0.70 18.70 0.30
N CYS A 246 -0.58 19.28 -0.89
CA CYS A 246 -0.07 18.64 -2.11
C CYS A 246 1.22 19.28 -2.61
N CYS A 247 1.48 20.56 -2.30
CA CYS A 247 2.80 21.15 -2.48
C CYS A 247 3.79 20.53 -1.48
N PHE A 248 3.44 20.45 -0.20
CA PHE A 248 4.30 19.85 0.82
C PHE A 248 4.00 18.39 1.13
N GLY A 249 2.76 17.92 0.94
CA GLY A 249 2.46 16.49 1.15
C GLY A 249 2.98 15.55 0.07
N ARG A 250 3.44 16.04 -1.09
CA ARG A 250 4.30 15.23 -1.98
C ARG A 250 5.70 15.01 -1.40
N SER A 251 6.15 15.89 -0.50
CA SER A 251 7.49 15.84 0.11
C SER A 251 7.51 15.27 1.53
N LEU A 252 6.37 15.27 2.26
CA LEU A 252 6.30 14.89 3.69
C LEU A 252 5.31 13.76 4.03
N LYS A 253 4.47 13.27 3.10
CA LYS A 253 3.50 12.19 3.43
C LYS A 253 4.13 10.82 3.69
N GLY A 254 5.40 10.61 3.37
CA GLY A 254 6.12 9.37 3.71
C GLY A 254 6.19 9.09 5.22
N SER A 255 6.26 10.13 6.07
CA SER A 255 6.54 9.96 7.49
C SER A 255 5.32 9.66 8.40
N ILE A 256 4.08 9.96 7.96
CA ILE A 256 2.89 9.98 8.84
C ILE A 256 1.93 8.79 8.59
N ARG A 257 2.16 7.99 7.55
CA ARG A 257 1.51 6.67 7.36
C ARG A 257 2.58 5.59 7.52
N GLY A 258 2.68 5.03 8.73
CA GLY A 258 3.83 4.20 9.12
C GLY A 258 4.19 3.10 8.11
N GLY A 259 5.45 3.08 7.67
CA GLY A 259 6.04 2.04 6.84
C GLY A 259 5.46 1.90 5.44
N ALA A 260 4.66 2.87 4.98
CA ALA A 260 3.96 2.78 3.72
C ALA A 260 4.90 3.16 2.55
N MET A 261 5.31 2.16 1.79
CA MET A 261 6.04 2.31 0.52
C MET A 261 5.29 3.27 -0.41
N VAL A 262 5.89 4.37 -0.87
CA VAL A 262 5.26 5.34 -1.80
C VAL A 262 6.21 5.68 -2.95
N LEU A 263 5.87 5.24 -4.15
CA LEU A 263 6.72 5.46 -5.33
C LEU A 263 6.43 6.83 -5.99
N PRO A 264 7.46 7.53 -6.52
CA PRO A 264 7.28 8.83 -7.16
C PRO A 264 6.58 8.71 -8.52
N PRO A 265 5.52 9.50 -8.81
CA PRO A 265 4.83 9.43 -10.09
C PRO A 265 5.68 10.05 -11.20
N LEU A 266 6.18 9.22 -12.13
CA LEU A 266 7.03 9.67 -13.25
C LEU A 266 6.25 10.18 -14.47
N GLY A 267 4.95 9.89 -14.58
CA GLY A 267 4.12 10.24 -15.73
C GLY A 267 4.66 9.64 -17.03
N ALA A 268 4.49 10.32 -18.16
CA ALA A 268 4.95 9.83 -19.48
C ALA A 268 6.47 9.55 -19.59
N ARG A 269 7.30 10.03 -18.65
CA ARG A 269 8.76 9.86 -18.68
C ARG A 269 9.24 8.49 -18.17
N GLY A 270 8.39 7.73 -17.50
CA GLY A 270 8.79 6.48 -16.85
C GLY A 270 7.64 5.79 -16.13
N PHE A 271 7.97 4.80 -15.32
CA PHE A 271 6.99 4.01 -14.57
C PHE A 271 7.56 3.51 -13.25
N THR A 272 6.65 3.11 -12.37
CA THR A 272 6.93 2.54 -11.06
C THR A 272 6.56 1.06 -11.07
N LEU A 273 7.41 0.24 -10.47
CA LEU A 273 7.24 -1.21 -10.39
C LEU A 273 7.49 -1.69 -8.96
N ALA A 274 6.64 -2.58 -8.47
CA ALA A 274 6.86 -3.32 -7.23
C ALA A 274 6.89 -4.82 -7.54
N SER A 275 7.94 -5.52 -7.09
CA SER A 275 8.08 -6.97 -7.17
C SER A 275 8.00 -7.56 -5.76
N TRP A 276 7.17 -8.58 -5.53
CA TRP A 276 6.98 -9.13 -4.18
C TRP A 276 6.47 -10.57 -4.17
N ASN A 277 7.20 -11.48 -3.53
CA ASN A 277 6.65 -12.76 -3.08
C ASN A 277 5.72 -12.49 -1.87
N VAL A 278 4.42 -12.76 -2.05
CA VAL A 278 3.39 -12.45 -1.04
C VAL A 278 3.04 -13.63 -0.12
N LEU A 279 3.75 -14.77 -0.25
CA LEU A 279 3.56 -15.97 0.57
C LEU A 279 2.08 -16.41 0.61
N LEU A 280 1.39 -16.46 -0.54
CA LEU A 280 -0.04 -16.79 -0.61
C LEU A 280 -0.21 -18.29 -0.83
N PRO A 281 -0.27 -19.05 0.27
CA PRO A 281 -1.42 -19.95 0.36
C PRO A 281 -2.15 -19.98 1.71
N ASN A 282 -3.49 -19.99 1.60
CA ASN A 282 -4.39 -20.81 2.43
C ASN A 282 -5.20 -21.72 1.48
N SER A 283 -4.50 -22.56 0.70
CA SER A 283 -5.15 -23.53 -0.20
C SER A 283 -5.38 -24.86 0.52
N VAL A 284 -6.40 -25.61 0.05
CA VAL A 284 -6.77 -26.94 0.56
C VAL A 284 -5.61 -27.94 0.43
N ASP A 285 -4.72 -27.72 -0.55
CA ASP A 285 -3.73 -28.69 -1.04
C ASP A 285 -2.41 -28.73 -0.23
N GLY A 286 -2.36 -28.02 0.89
CA GLY A 286 -1.30 -28.15 1.90
C GLY A 286 -0.02 -27.37 1.64
N TRP A 287 -0.01 -26.12 2.08
CA TRP A 287 1.19 -25.34 2.37
C TRP A 287 0.84 -24.45 3.55
N TRP A 288 1.63 -24.54 4.62
CA TRP A 288 1.19 -24.17 5.95
C TRP A 288 1.82 -22.86 6.39
N VAL A 289 1.31 -21.72 5.90
CA VAL A 289 1.96 -20.42 6.18
C VAL A 289 2.02 -20.11 7.67
N TYR A 290 1.06 -20.60 8.47
CA TYR A 290 1.12 -20.47 9.94
C TYR A 290 2.37 -21.14 10.55
N LYS A 291 3.00 -22.13 9.90
CA LYS A 291 4.28 -22.72 10.35
C LYS A 291 5.47 -21.76 10.22
N MET A 292 5.38 -20.74 9.34
CA MET A 292 6.44 -19.74 9.14
C MET A 292 6.45 -18.67 10.24
N TYR A 293 5.38 -18.58 11.03
CA TYR A 293 5.24 -17.57 12.09
C TYR A 293 6.01 -17.92 13.36
N GLY A 294 6.55 -16.90 14.04
CA GLY A 294 7.14 -17.06 15.37
C GLY A 294 6.07 -17.39 16.43
N PRO A 295 6.42 -18.15 17.50
CA PRO A 295 5.45 -18.64 18.50
C PRO A 295 4.74 -17.54 19.29
N ASN A 296 5.30 -16.34 19.32
CA ASN A 296 4.71 -15.18 19.99
C ASN A 296 3.65 -14.44 19.15
N VAL A 297 3.48 -14.79 17.87
CA VAL A 297 2.50 -14.13 17.00
C VAL A 297 1.10 -14.71 17.25
N PRO A 298 0.07 -13.89 17.54
CA PRO A 298 -1.29 -14.37 17.76
C PRO A 298 -1.84 -15.15 16.56
N GLU A 299 -2.53 -16.27 16.80
CA GLU A 299 -3.11 -17.13 15.75
C GLU A 299 -4.05 -16.36 14.80
N ALA A 300 -4.75 -15.33 15.30
CA ALA A 300 -5.57 -14.45 14.47
C ALA A 300 -4.77 -13.71 13.38
N ALA A 301 -3.50 -13.38 13.63
CA ALA A 301 -2.62 -12.68 12.68
C ALA A 301 -1.98 -13.62 11.64
N THR A 302 -2.01 -14.94 11.84
CA THR A 302 -1.49 -15.92 10.88
C THR A 302 -2.52 -16.29 9.79
N THR A 303 -3.79 -15.88 9.98
CA THR A 303 -4.91 -16.11 9.06
C THR A 303 -4.73 -15.37 7.72
N TRP A 304 -5.33 -15.91 6.65
CA TRP A 304 -5.30 -15.23 5.34
C TRP A 304 -6.07 -13.90 5.37
N GLU A 305 -7.14 -13.84 6.16
CA GLU A 305 -7.98 -12.67 6.36
C GLU A 305 -7.21 -11.51 7.01
N ALA A 306 -6.26 -11.80 7.90
CA ALA A 306 -5.36 -10.79 8.46
C ALA A 306 -4.24 -10.41 7.48
N ARG A 307 -3.57 -11.39 6.86
CA ARG A 307 -2.45 -11.16 5.93
C ARG A 307 -2.88 -10.39 4.68
N SER A 308 -4.00 -10.76 4.07
CA SER A 308 -4.56 -10.08 2.88
C SER A 308 -4.83 -8.59 3.13
N GLN A 309 -5.30 -8.21 4.32
CA GLN A 309 -5.47 -6.80 4.69
C GLN A 309 -4.14 -6.03 4.78
N LEU A 310 -3.07 -6.67 5.23
CA LEU A 310 -1.74 -6.06 5.22
C LEU A 310 -1.19 -5.97 3.79
N VAL A 311 -1.29 -7.04 2.99
CA VAL A 311 -0.91 -7.02 1.56
C VAL A 311 -1.65 -5.91 0.82
N GLN A 312 -2.96 -5.75 1.06
CA GLN A 312 -3.77 -4.67 0.52
C GLN A 312 -3.23 -3.28 0.91
N ARG A 313 -2.89 -3.06 2.19
CA ARG A 313 -2.33 -1.78 2.65
C ARG A 313 -0.99 -1.47 1.96
N TYR A 314 -0.09 -2.44 1.86
CA TYR A 314 1.22 -2.26 1.23
C TYR A 314 1.09 -2.00 -0.28
N LEU A 315 0.30 -2.79 -1.01
CA LEU A 315 0.14 -2.62 -2.46
C LEU A 315 -0.62 -1.33 -2.84
N LEU A 316 -1.66 -0.95 -2.08
CA LEU A 316 -2.37 0.32 -2.30
C LEU A 316 -1.57 1.56 -1.86
N ALA A 317 -0.64 1.41 -0.92
CA ALA A 317 0.28 2.49 -0.57
C ALA A 317 1.33 2.71 -1.66
N ALA A 318 1.89 1.61 -2.19
CA ALA A 318 2.89 1.64 -3.25
C ALA A 318 2.41 2.40 -4.49
N ASP A 319 1.12 2.24 -4.83
CA ASP A 319 0.46 2.80 -6.01
C ASP A 319 1.29 2.57 -7.30
N ALA A 320 2.00 1.45 -7.37
CA ALA A 320 2.93 1.14 -8.44
C ALA A 320 2.18 0.97 -9.77
N ASP A 321 2.71 1.51 -10.87
CA ASP A 321 2.07 1.39 -12.18
C ASP A 321 2.00 -0.07 -12.66
N ILE A 322 2.99 -0.87 -12.24
CA ILE A 322 3.12 -2.31 -12.49
C ILE A 322 3.41 -3.02 -11.17
N ILE A 323 2.75 -4.15 -10.93
CA ILE A 323 2.95 -4.99 -9.74
C ILE A 323 3.25 -6.42 -10.20
N ALA A 324 4.39 -6.96 -9.83
CA ALA A 324 4.83 -8.32 -10.12
C ALA A 324 4.80 -9.17 -8.85
N LEU A 325 3.75 -9.94 -8.66
CA LEU A 325 3.58 -10.82 -7.49
C LEU A 325 4.11 -12.22 -7.77
N GLN A 326 4.70 -12.84 -6.75
CA GLN A 326 5.06 -14.26 -6.72
C GLN A 326 4.23 -14.98 -5.64
N GLU A 327 4.17 -16.31 -5.73
CA GLU A 327 3.32 -17.15 -4.88
C GLU A 327 1.88 -16.67 -4.79
N THR A 328 1.19 -16.51 -5.92
CA THR A 328 -0.25 -16.26 -5.90
C THR A 328 -1.04 -17.56 -6.15
N CYS A 329 -2.22 -17.68 -5.54
CA CYS A 329 -3.15 -18.79 -5.75
C CYS A 329 -4.07 -18.47 -6.93
N ALA A 330 -4.19 -19.39 -7.88
CA ALA A 330 -4.99 -19.15 -9.08
C ALA A 330 -6.50 -19.16 -8.83
N ASP A 331 -6.97 -20.02 -7.93
CA ASP A 331 -8.41 -20.24 -7.72
C ASP A 331 -9.06 -19.08 -6.96
N SER A 332 -8.28 -18.35 -6.15
CA SER A 332 -8.71 -17.20 -5.34
C SER A 332 -8.15 -15.85 -5.83
N PHE A 333 -7.32 -15.82 -6.89
CA PHE A 333 -6.61 -14.61 -7.33
C PHE A 333 -7.52 -13.38 -7.48
N ALA A 334 -8.64 -13.53 -8.20
CA ALA A 334 -9.54 -12.42 -8.50
C ALA A 334 -10.27 -11.87 -7.26
N SER A 335 -10.54 -12.72 -6.24
CA SER A 335 -11.08 -12.26 -4.96
C SER A 335 -10.00 -11.65 -4.07
N ASP A 336 -8.84 -12.31 -3.98
CA ASP A 336 -7.71 -11.91 -3.13
C ASP A 336 -7.16 -10.53 -3.52
N PHE A 337 -7.10 -10.23 -4.83
CA PHE A 337 -6.60 -8.96 -5.38
C PHE A 337 -7.70 -8.07 -5.98
N SER A 338 -8.97 -8.34 -5.64
CA SER A 338 -10.14 -7.56 -6.08
C SER A 338 -9.96 -6.04 -5.91
N PHE A 339 -9.35 -5.61 -4.81
CA PHE A 339 -9.05 -4.21 -4.52
C PHE A 339 -8.11 -3.51 -5.53
N LEU A 340 -7.26 -4.26 -6.25
CA LEU A 340 -6.46 -3.73 -7.36
C LEU A 340 -7.29 -3.67 -8.64
N LEU A 341 -8.11 -4.69 -8.90
CA LEU A 341 -8.98 -4.74 -10.09
C LEU A 341 -9.99 -3.57 -10.07
N ASP A 342 -10.61 -3.34 -8.91
CA ASP A 342 -11.47 -2.19 -8.60
C ASP A 342 -10.67 -0.87 -8.63
N GLY A 343 -9.40 -0.91 -8.22
CA GLY A 343 -8.43 0.18 -8.33
C GLY A 343 -7.99 0.52 -9.76
N GLY A 344 -8.57 -0.13 -10.78
CA GLY A 344 -8.27 0.15 -12.19
C GLY A 344 -7.09 -0.63 -12.76
N TYR A 345 -6.58 -1.64 -12.04
CA TYR A 345 -5.59 -2.56 -12.61
C TYR A 345 -6.26 -3.58 -13.54
N ASP A 346 -5.44 -4.14 -14.42
CA ASP A 346 -5.67 -5.35 -15.20
C ASP A 346 -4.50 -6.31 -14.92
N PHE A 347 -4.59 -7.57 -15.31
CA PHE A 347 -3.61 -8.58 -14.92
C PHE A 347 -3.40 -9.72 -15.91
N ALA A 348 -2.23 -10.33 -15.80
CA ALA A 348 -1.90 -11.63 -16.35
C ALA A 348 -1.46 -12.54 -15.20
N LEU A 349 -2.02 -13.74 -15.15
CA LEU A 349 -1.68 -14.77 -14.17
C LEU A 349 -1.02 -15.95 -14.89
N HIS A 350 0.02 -16.54 -14.29
CA HIS A 350 0.65 -17.71 -14.87
C HIS A 350 -0.33 -18.90 -15.00
N SER A 351 -0.23 -19.68 -16.08
CA SER A 351 -1.20 -20.76 -16.37
C SER A 351 -0.86 -22.11 -15.73
N LYS A 352 0.37 -22.27 -15.22
CA LYS A 352 0.89 -23.53 -14.65
C LYS A 352 1.49 -23.33 -13.26
N GLY A 353 1.61 -24.42 -12.51
CA GLY A 353 2.11 -24.42 -11.13
C GLY A 353 1.01 -24.14 -10.11
N ARG A 354 1.30 -24.50 -8.85
CA ARG A 354 0.42 -24.26 -7.70
C ARG A 354 0.55 -22.81 -7.22
N MET A 355 1.79 -22.41 -6.93
CA MET A 355 2.20 -21.03 -6.73
C MET A 355 2.48 -20.38 -8.08
N ARG A 356 1.86 -19.23 -8.35
CA ARG A 356 1.89 -18.62 -9.67
C ARG A 356 2.43 -17.18 -9.64
N PRO A 357 3.36 -16.82 -10.53
CA PRO A 357 3.64 -15.43 -10.85
C PRO A 357 2.39 -14.74 -11.42
N ALA A 358 2.15 -13.49 -11.02
CA ALA A 358 1.09 -12.64 -11.55
C ALA A 358 1.61 -11.23 -11.80
N THR A 359 1.37 -10.68 -12.98
CA THR A 359 1.76 -9.30 -13.33
C THR A 359 0.50 -8.48 -13.51
N LEU A 360 0.34 -7.44 -12.71
CA LEU A 360 -0.75 -6.47 -12.79
C LEU A 360 -0.24 -5.12 -13.29
N TRP A 361 -1.07 -4.35 -13.99
CA TRP A 361 -0.73 -3.01 -14.48
C TRP A 361 -1.93 -2.07 -14.45
N LYS A 362 -1.70 -0.77 -14.26
CA LYS A 362 -2.76 0.26 -14.30
C LYS A 362 -3.31 0.42 -15.73
N ARG A 363 -4.61 0.15 -15.95
CA ARG A 363 -5.28 0.31 -17.26
C ARG A 363 -5.25 1.73 -17.82
N ALA A 364 -5.12 2.73 -16.94
CA ALA A 364 -4.99 4.14 -17.34
C ALA A 364 -3.58 4.53 -17.83
N ARG A 365 -2.61 3.59 -17.82
CA ARG A 365 -1.21 3.85 -18.15
C ARG A 365 -0.54 2.81 -19.04
N PHE A 366 -1.05 1.58 -19.01
CA PHE A 366 -0.53 0.46 -19.78
C PHE A 366 -1.66 -0.40 -20.35
N ARG A 367 -1.37 -0.98 -21.52
CA ARG A 367 -2.17 -2.02 -22.16
C ARG A 367 -1.26 -3.12 -22.69
N VAL A 368 -1.77 -4.35 -22.81
CA VAL A 368 -1.04 -5.41 -23.51
C VAL A 368 -0.93 -5.07 -25.00
N CYS A 369 0.23 -5.33 -25.58
CA CYS A 369 0.58 -4.93 -26.94
C CYS A 369 1.25 -6.06 -27.73
N GLU A 370 1.47 -5.80 -29.01
CA GLU A 370 2.32 -6.63 -29.86
C GLU A 370 3.81 -6.44 -29.55
N ALA A 371 4.67 -7.30 -30.07
CA ALA A 371 6.12 -7.31 -29.75
C ALA A 371 6.90 -6.05 -30.23
N ASP A 372 6.27 -5.16 -30.97
CA ASP A 372 6.78 -3.85 -31.41
C ASP A 372 6.11 -2.65 -30.71
N GLY A 373 5.18 -2.89 -29.77
CA GLY A 373 4.40 -1.85 -29.09
C GLY A 373 3.07 -1.52 -29.78
N GLY A 374 2.81 -2.08 -30.95
CA GLY A 374 1.57 -1.89 -31.69
C GLY A 374 0.32 -2.40 -30.95
N PRO A 375 -0.89 -1.94 -31.34
CA PRO A 375 -2.14 -2.54 -30.87
C PRO A 375 -2.19 -4.03 -31.21
N LEU A 376 -2.89 -4.81 -30.38
CA LEU A 376 -3.19 -6.21 -30.67
C LEU A 376 -3.92 -6.35 -32.00
N ASP A 377 -3.54 -7.36 -32.78
CA ASP A 377 -4.22 -7.69 -34.02
C ASP A 377 -5.70 -8.03 -33.78
N ALA A 378 -6.58 -7.72 -34.74
CA ALA A 378 -8.01 -7.95 -34.60
C ALA A 378 -8.33 -9.44 -34.31
N GLY A 379 -9.02 -9.69 -33.20
CA GLY A 379 -9.34 -11.05 -32.72
C GLY A 379 -8.29 -11.69 -31.79
N CYS A 380 -7.15 -11.03 -31.53
CA CYS A 380 -6.20 -11.46 -30.51
C CYS A 380 -6.59 -10.90 -29.13
N THR A 381 -6.52 -11.74 -28.10
CA THR A 381 -6.75 -11.31 -26.70
C THR A 381 -5.44 -10.97 -25.99
N ALA A 382 -5.51 -10.30 -24.85
CA ALA A 382 -4.33 -9.98 -24.04
C ALA A 382 -3.55 -11.25 -23.64
N GLU A 383 -4.28 -12.28 -23.20
CA GLU A 383 -3.75 -13.60 -22.81
C GLU A 383 -3.02 -14.27 -23.98
N SER A 384 -3.45 -14.05 -25.22
CA SER A 384 -2.80 -14.63 -26.42
C SER A 384 -1.39 -14.07 -26.71
N ARG A 385 -0.99 -12.98 -26.03
CA ARG A 385 0.35 -12.38 -26.12
C ARG A 385 1.19 -12.56 -24.86
N VAL A 386 0.58 -13.01 -23.76
CA VAL A 386 1.31 -13.40 -22.56
C VAL A 386 2.06 -14.71 -22.82
N VAL A 387 3.35 -14.75 -22.50
CA VAL A 387 4.16 -15.97 -22.62
C VAL A 387 4.27 -16.65 -21.27
N HIS A 388 3.89 -17.93 -21.21
CA HIS A 388 4.04 -18.79 -20.04
C HIS A 388 5.12 -19.84 -20.32
N ALA A 389 6.21 -19.83 -19.55
CA ALA A 389 7.29 -20.81 -19.64
C ALA A 389 7.47 -21.56 -18.30
N ASP A 390 8.59 -22.25 -18.08
CA ASP A 390 8.84 -22.89 -16.77
C ASP A 390 9.09 -21.78 -15.73
N ARG A 391 8.14 -21.60 -14.81
CA ARG A 391 8.21 -20.65 -13.68
C ARG A 391 8.39 -19.16 -14.04
N THR A 392 8.15 -18.77 -15.30
CA THR A 392 8.27 -17.38 -15.79
C THR A 392 7.05 -16.95 -16.61
N LEU A 393 6.63 -15.70 -16.39
CA LEU A 393 5.49 -15.03 -17.01
C LEU A 393 5.98 -13.77 -17.72
N THR A 394 5.90 -13.71 -19.06
CA THR A 394 6.27 -12.50 -19.82
C THR A 394 5.03 -11.78 -20.34
N VAL A 395 4.89 -10.50 -19.98
CA VAL A 395 3.80 -9.62 -20.43
C VAL A 395 4.37 -8.48 -21.29
N PRO A 396 4.00 -8.36 -22.58
CA PRO A 396 4.34 -7.21 -23.41
C PRO A 396 3.34 -6.07 -23.15
N LEU A 397 3.83 -4.90 -22.77
CA LEU A 397 3.05 -3.71 -22.44
C LEU A 397 3.47 -2.51 -23.29
N ALA A 398 2.49 -1.75 -23.77
CA ALA A 398 2.69 -0.41 -24.33
C ALA A 398 2.21 0.64 -23.31
N ALA A 399 3.04 1.65 -23.06
CA ALA A 399 2.62 2.82 -22.29
C ALA A 399 1.63 3.66 -23.11
N ILE A 400 0.61 4.22 -22.46
CA ILE A 400 -0.46 4.99 -23.09
C ILE A 400 -0.71 6.33 -22.38
N ASP A 401 -1.29 7.27 -23.12
CA ASP A 401 -1.78 8.54 -22.59
C ASP A 401 -3.23 8.44 -22.04
N GLU A 402 -3.78 9.57 -21.58
CA GLU A 402 -5.14 9.66 -21.03
C GLU A 402 -6.25 9.33 -22.05
N SER A 403 -5.95 9.36 -23.36
CA SER A 403 -6.87 8.95 -24.43
C SER A 403 -6.78 7.46 -24.78
N GLY A 404 -5.80 6.75 -24.21
CA GLY A 404 -5.46 5.36 -24.54
C GLY A 404 -4.56 5.22 -25.77
N ALA A 405 -4.05 6.33 -26.33
CA ALA A 405 -3.13 6.30 -27.45
C ALA A 405 -1.71 5.90 -26.98
N PRO A 406 -0.95 5.10 -27.74
CA PRO A 406 0.42 4.73 -27.39
C PRO A 406 1.33 5.95 -27.28
N LEU A 407 2.11 6.00 -26.20
CA LEU A 407 3.23 6.94 -26.08
C LEU A 407 4.36 6.51 -27.02
N ALA A 408 5.19 7.47 -27.44
CA ALA A 408 6.39 7.23 -28.23
C ALA A 408 7.56 6.65 -27.39
N SER A 409 7.28 5.56 -26.68
CA SER A 409 8.22 4.76 -25.88
C SER A 409 8.36 3.36 -26.50
N PRO A 410 9.51 2.68 -26.35
CA PRO A 410 9.65 1.29 -26.79
C PRO A 410 8.67 0.37 -26.04
N PRO A 411 8.30 -0.80 -26.60
CA PRO A 411 7.54 -1.81 -25.89
C PRO A 411 8.29 -2.30 -24.65
N LEU A 412 7.53 -2.49 -23.56
CA LEU A 412 8.01 -2.95 -22.27
C LEU A 412 7.67 -4.42 -22.07
N PHE A 413 8.67 -5.27 -21.88
CA PHE A 413 8.47 -6.67 -21.54
C PHE A 413 8.74 -6.86 -20.05
N ILE A 414 7.69 -7.16 -19.29
CA ILE A 414 7.80 -7.56 -17.87
C ILE A 414 7.90 -9.07 -17.81
N VAL A 415 9.07 -9.59 -17.45
CA VAL A 415 9.29 -11.00 -17.10
C VAL A 415 9.17 -11.10 -15.59
N ASN A 416 8.07 -11.67 -15.10
CA ASN A 416 7.87 -12.00 -13.68
C ASN A 416 8.21 -13.49 -13.45
N CYS A 417 9.10 -13.78 -12.51
CA CYS A 417 9.54 -15.14 -12.18
C CYS A 417 9.31 -15.52 -10.71
N HIS A 418 9.08 -16.82 -10.47
CA HIS A 418 9.37 -17.47 -9.19
C HIS A 418 10.15 -18.74 -9.55
N LEU A 419 11.47 -18.61 -9.67
CA LEU A 419 12.37 -19.66 -10.14
C LEU A 419 12.41 -20.87 -9.19
N CYS A 420 13.08 -21.95 -9.60
CA CYS A 420 13.19 -23.14 -8.73
C CYS A 420 14.11 -22.91 -7.52
N ALA A 421 13.58 -23.26 -6.34
CA ALA A 421 14.29 -23.33 -5.07
C ALA A 421 15.27 -24.53 -5.00
N GLY A 422 16.24 -24.42 -4.10
CA GLY A 422 17.28 -25.43 -3.87
C GLY A 422 18.25 -25.56 -5.05
N ALA A 423 19.13 -26.57 -4.95
CA ALA A 423 20.33 -26.80 -5.76
C ALA A 423 20.08 -27.05 -7.29
N GLU A 424 19.48 -26.09 -7.98
CA GLU A 424 18.89 -26.17 -9.31
C GLU A 424 19.40 -25.06 -10.26
N ALA A 425 20.64 -24.58 -10.08
CA ALA A 425 21.28 -23.52 -10.88
C ALA A 425 21.06 -23.66 -12.41
N ARG A 426 21.25 -24.87 -12.93
CA ARG A 426 21.03 -25.23 -14.36
C ARG A 426 19.62 -24.92 -14.84
N ARG A 427 18.63 -25.12 -13.97
CA ARG A 427 17.22 -24.90 -14.26
C ARG A 427 16.87 -23.43 -14.14
N ARG A 428 17.32 -22.71 -13.10
CA ARG A 428 17.17 -21.25 -12.99
C ARG A 428 17.69 -20.52 -14.23
N LEU A 429 18.92 -20.86 -14.66
CA LEU A 429 19.52 -20.33 -15.89
C LEU A 429 18.65 -20.60 -17.14
N ARG A 430 18.12 -21.82 -17.28
CA ARG A 430 17.25 -22.18 -18.40
C ARG A 430 15.93 -21.39 -18.39
N GLN A 431 15.29 -21.26 -17.23
CA GLN A 431 14.00 -20.57 -17.07
C GLN A 431 14.06 -19.10 -17.52
N VAL A 432 15.12 -18.38 -17.12
CA VAL A 432 15.33 -17.00 -17.55
C VAL A 432 15.80 -16.91 -19.01
N HIS A 433 16.69 -17.82 -19.46
CA HIS A 433 17.15 -17.85 -20.85
C HIS A 433 16.00 -18.07 -21.84
N GLU A 434 15.06 -18.96 -21.52
CA GLU A 434 13.89 -19.25 -22.36
C GLU A 434 12.91 -18.08 -22.43
N ALA A 435 12.68 -17.37 -21.31
CA ALA A 435 11.84 -16.17 -21.29
C ALA A 435 12.42 -15.04 -22.17
N ILE A 436 13.72 -14.77 -22.05
CA ILE A 436 14.41 -13.76 -22.86
C ILE A 436 14.48 -14.16 -24.35
N ASP A 437 14.71 -15.45 -24.64
CA ASP A 437 14.70 -15.97 -26.01
C ASP A 437 13.30 -15.94 -26.64
N ALA A 438 12.23 -16.06 -25.85
CA ALA A 438 10.86 -15.88 -26.31
C ALA A 438 10.59 -14.44 -26.78
N ILE A 439 11.06 -13.43 -26.03
CA ILE A 439 10.99 -12.01 -26.43
C ILE A 439 11.73 -11.82 -27.77
N ARG A 440 12.97 -12.34 -27.89
CA ARG A 440 13.76 -12.28 -29.14
C ARG A 440 13.01 -12.87 -30.33
N LYS A 441 12.42 -14.06 -30.15
CA LYS A 441 11.62 -14.75 -31.19
C LYS A 441 10.35 -13.98 -31.56
N ALA A 442 9.67 -13.38 -30.58
CA ALA A 442 8.46 -12.59 -30.82
C ALA A 442 8.76 -11.37 -31.70
N ARG A 443 9.83 -10.60 -31.38
CA ARG A 443 10.25 -9.45 -32.19
C ARG A 443 10.68 -9.86 -33.60
N GLY A 444 11.49 -10.91 -33.74
CA GLY A 444 12.00 -11.35 -35.05
C GLY A 444 10.95 -11.89 -36.03
N LYS A 445 9.83 -12.45 -35.55
CA LYS A 445 8.77 -12.98 -36.43
C LYS A 445 8.08 -11.89 -37.27
N ARG A 446 7.78 -10.72 -36.68
CA ARG A 446 7.03 -9.65 -37.37
C ARG A 446 7.87 -8.99 -38.47
N GLU A 447 9.18 -8.87 -38.27
CA GLU A 447 10.11 -8.39 -39.32
C GLU A 447 10.12 -9.29 -40.56
N GLY A 448 9.95 -10.61 -40.38
CA GLY A 448 9.82 -11.55 -41.49
C GLY A 448 8.51 -11.40 -42.28
N GLN A 449 7.40 -11.11 -41.59
CA GLN A 449 6.09 -10.93 -42.23
C GLN A 449 6.03 -9.65 -43.06
N GLY A 450 6.47 -8.50 -42.52
CA GLY A 450 6.49 -7.24 -43.27
C GLY A 450 7.38 -7.28 -44.53
N LYS A 451 8.45 -8.09 -44.52
CA LYS A 451 9.30 -8.34 -45.71
C LYS A 451 8.67 -9.28 -46.74
N ALA A 452 7.65 -10.06 -46.36
CA ALA A 452 6.92 -10.93 -47.27
C ALA A 452 5.79 -10.17 -47.99
N GLU A 453 5.03 -9.35 -47.25
CA GLU A 453 3.95 -8.53 -47.80
C GLU A 453 4.48 -7.47 -48.77
N GLY A 454 5.55 -6.73 -48.40
CA GLY A 454 6.21 -5.77 -49.29
C GLY A 454 6.89 -6.38 -50.53
N LYS A 455 6.91 -7.71 -50.67
CA LYS A 455 7.33 -8.41 -51.89
C LYS A 455 6.18 -8.88 -52.78
N ALA A 456 4.96 -8.96 -52.25
CA ALA A 456 3.80 -9.39 -53.02
C ALA A 456 3.33 -8.34 -54.03
N GLU A 457 3.61 -7.05 -53.79
CA GLU A 457 3.22 -5.94 -54.66
C GLU A 457 4.30 -5.57 -55.71
N GLY A 458 5.41 -6.29 -55.78
CA GLY A 458 6.62 -5.83 -56.48
C GLY A 458 7.46 -6.89 -57.20
N ASN A 459 6.84 -7.76 -58.01
CA ASN A 459 7.34 -8.15 -59.35
C ASN A 459 6.51 -9.29 -59.97
N VAL A 460 5.86 -8.99 -61.08
CA VAL A 460 5.63 -9.94 -62.18
C VAL A 460 6.78 -9.72 -63.18
N GLU A 461 7.30 -10.82 -63.74
CA GLU A 461 8.44 -10.91 -64.69
C GLU A 461 9.85 -10.65 -64.13
N GLY A 462 10.77 -11.60 -64.40
CA GLY A 462 12.19 -11.52 -64.04
C GLY A 462 12.81 -12.89 -63.73
N LYS A 463 13.48 -13.49 -64.72
CA LYS A 463 14.07 -14.84 -64.61
C LYS A 463 15.33 -14.88 -63.73
N ALA A 464 15.62 -16.08 -63.23
CA ALA A 464 16.79 -16.41 -62.43
C ALA A 464 18.13 -16.23 -63.17
N GLU A 465 19.16 -15.79 -62.45
CA GLU A 465 20.43 -16.51 -62.21
C GLU A 465 21.32 -15.74 -61.21
N GLY A 466 22.23 -16.42 -60.51
CA GLY A 466 23.15 -15.82 -59.51
C GLY A 466 22.77 -16.08 -58.05
N LYS A 467 23.40 -17.07 -57.40
CA LYS A 467 23.11 -17.47 -56.01
C LYS A 467 24.32 -17.99 -55.25
N ALA A 468 25.24 -17.11 -54.84
CA ALA A 468 26.12 -17.27 -53.67
C ALA A 468 27.04 -16.04 -53.49
N GLU A 469 26.62 -15.02 -52.72
CA GLU A 469 27.54 -14.05 -52.07
C GLU A 469 26.82 -13.07 -51.11
N GLY A 470 25.58 -12.68 -51.39
CA GLY A 470 24.86 -11.63 -50.64
C GLY A 470 24.28 -11.98 -49.24
N ASN A 471 24.96 -12.83 -48.45
CA ASN A 471 24.45 -13.27 -47.13
C ASN A 471 25.09 -12.56 -45.92
N ALA A 472 26.16 -11.79 -46.10
CA ALA A 472 26.86 -11.10 -45.01
C ALA A 472 26.19 -9.77 -44.59
N GLU A 473 25.81 -8.91 -45.55
CA GLU A 473 25.29 -7.57 -45.26
C GLU A 473 23.90 -7.56 -44.61
N LYS A 474 23.04 -8.55 -44.92
CA LYS A 474 21.71 -8.66 -44.30
C LYS A 474 21.74 -8.84 -42.78
N GLY A 475 22.80 -9.46 -42.25
CA GLY A 475 22.92 -9.70 -40.81
C GLY A 475 23.20 -8.45 -39.97
N GLN A 476 23.66 -7.34 -40.58
CA GLN A 476 23.95 -6.11 -39.82
C GLN A 476 22.72 -5.23 -39.64
N ALA A 477 21.83 -5.14 -40.63
CA ALA A 477 20.63 -4.29 -40.56
C ALA A 477 19.55 -4.83 -39.58
N GLU A 478 19.39 -6.15 -39.46
CA GLU A 478 18.45 -6.79 -38.51
C GLU A 478 18.94 -6.69 -37.05
N LYS A 479 20.24 -6.43 -36.85
CA LYS A 479 20.84 -6.37 -35.51
C LYS A 479 20.39 -5.13 -34.72
N GLY A 480 20.28 -3.97 -35.38
CA GLY A 480 19.98 -2.70 -34.71
C GLY A 480 18.61 -2.65 -34.01
N LYS A 481 17.54 -3.14 -34.65
CA LYS A 481 16.17 -3.04 -34.10
C LYS A 481 15.90 -3.98 -32.93
N THR A 482 16.58 -5.13 -32.88
CA THR A 482 16.42 -6.10 -31.78
C THR A 482 16.91 -5.53 -30.44
N GLU A 483 17.87 -4.61 -30.48
CA GLU A 483 18.55 -4.03 -29.30
C GLU A 483 17.74 -2.91 -28.58
N GLU A 484 16.62 -2.44 -29.15
CA GLU A 484 15.83 -1.31 -28.63
C GLU A 484 14.69 -1.67 -27.63
N ALA A 485 14.51 -2.94 -27.27
CA ALA A 485 13.44 -3.33 -26.33
C ALA A 485 13.72 -2.82 -24.91
N ALA A 486 12.67 -2.44 -24.18
CA ALA A 486 12.72 -2.29 -22.74
C ALA A 486 12.30 -3.61 -22.08
N ILE A 487 13.17 -4.20 -21.27
CA ILE A 487 12.89 -5.45 -20.59
C ILE A 487 13.19 -5.28 -19.10
N VAL A 488 12.25 -5.70 -18.27
CA VAL A 488 12.45 -5.86 -16.83
C VAL A 488 12.28 -7.33 -16.48
N VAL A 489 13.28 -7.93 -15.83
CA VAL A 489 13.20 -9.28 -15.26
C VAL A 489 13.13 -9.12 -13.75
N CYS A 490 12.02 -9.56 -13.15
CA CYS A 490 11.71 -9.31 -11.75
C CYS A 490 11.05 -10.53 -11.11
N GLY A 491 11.14 -10.60 -9.79
CA GLY A 491 10.49 -11.62 -8.98
C GLY A 491 11.45 -12.32 -8.05
N ASP A 492 11.09 -13.54 -7.68
CA ASP A 492 11.87 -14.39 -6.80
C ASP A 492 12.76 -15.32 -7.64
N PHE A 493 14.07 -15.17 -7.47
CA PHE A 493 15.08 -15.90 -8.20
C PHE A 493 15.56 -17.16 -7.46
N ASN A 494 15.27 -17.30 -6.16
CA ASN A 494 15.77 -18.40 -5.33
C ASN A 494 17.28 -18.67 -5.56
N SER A 495 18.07 -17.60 -5.61
CA SER A 495 19.53 -17.63 -5.78
C SER A 495 20.12 -16.27 -5.46
N GLN A 496 21.29 -16.22 -4.84
CA GLN A 496 22.02 -14.96 -4.62
C GLN A 496 23.49 -15.00 -5.04
N GLY A 497 24.22 -13.90 -4.81
CA GLY A 497 25.65 -13.79 -5.08
C GLY A 497 26.00 -13.77 -6.58
N ALA A 498 26.96 -14.61 -6.98
CA ALA A 498 27.40 -14.79 -8.35
C ALA A 498 26.61 -15.93 -9.01
N SER A 499 25.30 -15.74 -9.22
CA SER A 499 24.46 -16.72 -9.91
C SER A 499 24.61 -16.64 -11.43
N ALA A 500 24.35 -17.76 -12.11
CA ALA A 500 24.38 -17.85 -13.57
C ALA A 500 23.26 -17.00 -14.21
N VAL A 501 22.19 -16.72 -13.46
CA VAL A 501 21.14 -15.78 -13.90
C VAL A 501 21.64 -14.35 -13.90
N ARG A 502 22.35 -13.91 -12.83
CA ARG A 502 23.01 -12.60 -12.78
C ARG A 502 24.03 -12.46 -13.91
N GLU A 503 24.85 -13.49 -14.15
CA GLU A 503 25.82 -13.52 -15.24
C GLU A 503 25.14 -13.41 -16.63
N LEU A 504 24.06 -14.16 -16.89
CA LEU A 504 23.32 -14.07 -18.16
C LEU A 504 22.76 -12.67 -18.43
N LEU A 505 22.24 -12.01 -17.39
CA LEU A 505 21.58 -10.72 -17.51
C LEU A 505 22.61 -9.57 -17.56
N CYS A 506 23.56 -9.54 -16.64
CA CYS A 506 24.52 -8.44 -16.50
C CYS A 506 25.73 -8.55 -17.45
N ALA A 507 26.24 -9.76 -17.70
CA ALA A 507 27.38 -10.01 -18.59
C ALA A 507 26.96 -10.52 -19.99
N GLU A 508 25.65 -10.51 -20.30
CA GLU A 508 25.02 -10.91 -21.57
C GLU A 508 25.19 -12.39 -21.97
N GLN A 509 26.03 -13.16 -21.27
CA GLN A 509 26.34 -14.55 -21.58
C GLN A 509 26.82 -15.34 -20.37
N VAL A 510 26.53 -16.64 -20.34
CA VAL A 510 27.11 -17.61 -19.39
C VAL A 510 27.95 -18.61 -20.18
N LEU A 511 29.22 -18.74 -19.82
CA LEU A 511 30.16 -19.68 -20.44
C LEU A 511 30.17 -21.04 -19.69
N PRO A 512 30.60 -22.15 -20.34
CA PRO A 512 30.72 -23.44 -19.65
C PRO A 512 31.74 -23.48 -18.50
N SER A 513 32.66 -22.52 -18.45
CA SER A 513 33.58 -22.32 -17.34
C SER A 513 32.95 -21.62 -16.12
N PHE A 514 31.74 -21.06 -16.24
CA PHE A 514 31.08 -20.39 -15.14
C PHE A 514 30.62 -21.39 -14.06
N ARG A 515 30.68 -20.97 -12.80
CA ARG A 515 30.25 -21.71 -11.61
C ARG A 515 29.52 -20.73 -10.67
N GLU A 516 28.41 -21.15 -10.07
CA GLU A 516 27.72 -20.28 -9.10
C GLU A 516 28.54 -20.20 -7.80
N ALA A 517 28.54 -19.04 -7.14
CA ALA A 517 29.22 -18.84 -5.86
C ALA A 517 28.53 -17.75 -5.03
N GLY A 518 28.70 -17.80 -3.71
CA GLY A 518 28.19 -16.77 -2.79
C GLY A 518 26.75 -17.00 -2.29
N ASP A 519 26.12 -18.12 -2.67
CA ASP A 519 24.88 -18.58 -2.02
C ASP A 519 25.21 -19.62 -0.93
N PRO A 520 25.08 -19.28 0.37
CA PRO A 520 25.38 -20.20 1.46
C PRO A 520 24.33 -21.31 1.62
N THR A 521 23.15 -21.19 0.97
CA THR A 521 22.15 -22.27 0.96
C THR A 521 22.48 -23.37 -0.05
N GLU A 522 23.43 -23.09 -0.96
CA GLU A 522 23.83 -23.95 -2.07
C GLU A 522 25.35 -24.17 -2.12
N SER A 523 25.99 -24.32 -0.96
CA SER A 523 27.42 -24.66 -0.82
C SER A 523 27.87 -25.79 -1.76
N ASP A 524 27.00 -26.78 -1.92
CA ASP A 524 27.25 -28.03 -2.65
C ASP A 524 27.23 -27.82 -4.18
N GLN A 525 26.77 -26.66 -4.67
CA GLN A 525 26.72 -26.30 -6.09
C GLN A 525 27.98 -25.59 -6.61
N ALA A 526 28.91 -25.18 -5.74
CA ALA A 526 30.03 -24.30 -6.10
C ALA A 526 30.95 -24.83 -7.23
N GLU A 527 31.01 -26.15 -7.44
CA GLU A 527 31.78 -26.76 -8.55
C GLU A 527 30.91 -27.19 -9.75
N THR A 528 29.59 -27.04 -9.66
CA THR A 528 28.63 -27.53 -10.66
C THR A 528 28.64 -26.69 -11.93
N GLU A 529 28.97 -27.32 -13.06
CA GLU A 529 28.84 -26.72 -14.39
C GLU A 529 27.37 -26.39 -14.70
N VAL A 530 27.03 -25.11 -14.87
CA VAL A 530 25.65 -24.65 -15.13
C VAL A 530 25.19 -24.81 -16.59
N THR A 531 26.12 -24.92 -17.54
CA THR A 531 25.81 -25.14 -18.97
C THR A 531 26.99 -25.73 -19.73
N SER A 532 26.75 -26.67 -20.64
CA SER A 532 27.78 -27.26 -21.50
C SER A 532 28.05 -26.48 -22.80
N LYS A 533 27.26 -25.42 -23.05
CA LYS A 533 27.43 -24.51 -24.20
C LYS A 533 27.18 -23.06 -23.76
N PRO A 534 27.87 -22.07 -24.36
CA PRO A 534 27.60 -20.66 -24.09
C PRO A 534 26.11 -20.32 -24.26
N LYS A 535 25.49 -19.82 -23.20
CA LYS A 535 24.15 -19.21 -23.23
C LYS A 535 24.34 -17.71 -23.43
N LYS A 536 23.58 -17.08 -24.33
CA LYS A 536 23.67 -15.64 -24.62
C LYS A 536 22.29 -15.02 -24.79
N GLN A 537 22.19 -13.73 -24.53
CA GLN A 537 21.01 -12.91 -24.83
C GLN A 537 21.40 -11.66 -25.66
N PRO A 538 20.49 -11.09 -26.49
CA PRO A 538 20.85 -10.08 -27.50
C PRO A 538 20.55 -8.62 -27.12
N PHE A 539 20.04 -8.34 -25.91
CA PHE A 539 19.43 -7.04 -25.55
C PHE A 539 20.40 -6.06 -24.88
N GLY A 540 21.70 -6.38 -24.82
CA GLY A 540 22.66 -5.62 -24.04
C GLY A 540 22.63 -5.97 -22.55
N PRO A 541 23.50 -5.35 -21.74
CA PRO A 541 23.59 -5.64 -20.33
C PRO A 541 22.35 -5.13 -19.59
N PHE A 542 21.88 -5.93 -18.65
CA PHE A 542 20.92 -5.49 -17.64
C PHE A 542 21.69 -4.93 -16.44
N PHE A 543 21.10 -3.94 -15.76
CA PHE A 543 21.55 -3.52 -14.44
C PHE A 543 20.59 -4.05 -13.37
N ASP A 544 21.15 -4.43 -12.23
CA ASP A 544 20.43 -4.72 -11.00
C ASP A 544 20.02 -3.39 -10.34
N VAL A 545 18.71 -3.16 -10.15
CA VAL A 545 18.23 -1.85 -9.69
C VAL A 545 18.65 -1.53 -8.25
N ALA A 546 18.74 -2.53 -7.37
CA ALA A 546 19.06 -2.29 -5.96
C ALA A 546 20.56 -2.06 -5.79
N LEU A 547 21.39 -2.85 -6.49
CA LEU A 547 22.83 -2.62 -6.56
C LEU A 547 23.15 -1.25 -7.18
N ALA A 548 22.41 -0.83 -8.21
CA ALA A 548 22.58 0.49 -8.84
C ALA A 548 22.09 1.67 -7.98
N ALA A 549 21.34 1.44 -6.90
CA ALA A 549 20.94 2.45 -5.92
C ALA A 549 21.96 2.61 -4.77
N CYS A 550 22.75 1.57 -4.52
CA CYS A 550 23.71 1.49 -3.43
C CYS A 550 25.13 1.89 -3.88
N ARG A 551 26.02 2.16 -2.92
CA ARG A 551 27.44 2.44 -3.22
C ARG A 551 28.24 1.16 -3.34
N GLU A 552 27.99 0.22 -2.42
CA GLU A 552 28.64 -1.08 -2.35
C GLU A 552 27.60 -2.21 -2.32
N GLU A 553 27.98 -3.42 -2.74
CA GLU A 553 27.07 -4.57 -2.74
C GLU A 553 26.63 -4.97 -1.32
N ALA A 554 27.44 -4.64 -0.30
CA ALA A 554 27.13 -4.82 1.11
C ALA A 554 26.07 -3.83 1.65
N ASP A 555 25.84 -2.70 0.97
CA ASP A 555 24.78 -1.74 1.36
C ASP A 555 23.40 -2.18 0.84
N VAL A 556 23.31 -3.21 -0.01
CA VAL A 556 22.04 -3.64 -0.60
C VAL A 556 21.25 -4.42 0.46
N PRO A 557 20.04 -3.95 0.84
CA PRO A 557 19.27 -4.62 1.89
C PRO A 557 18.85 -6.04 1.45
N PRO A 558 18.77 -7.00 2.39
CA PRO A 558 18.25 -8.32 2.11
C PRO A 558 16.75 -8.24 1.74
N THR A 559 16.29 -9.23 0.98
CA THR A 559 14.86 -9.40 0.67
C THR A 559 14.21 -10.53 1.46
N LEU A 560 15.01 -11.37 2.12
CA LEU A 560 14.56 -12.40 3.05
C LEU A 560 15.34 -12.27 4.36
N VAL A 561 14.64 -12.19 5.50
CA VAL A 561 15.26 -12.16 6.85
C VAL A 561 14.50 -13.11 7.76
N CYS A 562 15.14 -14.21 8.15
CA CYS A 562 14.51 -15.30 8.91
C CYS A 562 15.48 -15.93 9.93
N PRO A 563 15.01 -16.80 10.85
CA PRO A 563 15.90 -17.53 11.76
C PRO A 563 16.91 -18.39 10.99
N SER A 564 18.18 -18.41 11.43
CA SER A 564 19.21 -19.25 10.83
C SER A 564 19.10 -20.69 11.33
N LEU A 565 18.32 -21.50 10.62
CA LEU A 565 18.06 -22.89 11.01
C LEU A 565 19.02 -23.90 10.37
N VAL A 566 19.54 -23.62 9.17
CA VAL A 566 20.31 -24.61 8.38
C VAL A 566 21.49 -25.20 9.15
N PRO A 567 22.37 -24.41 9.84
CA PRO A 567 23.51 -24.97 10.57
C PRO A 567 23.14 -25.84 11.77
N LYS A 568 21.89 -25.74 12.26
CA LYS A 568 21.38 -26.49 13.40
C LYS A 568 20.55 -27.70 13.00
N ILE A 569 19.91 -27.67 11.83
CA ILE A 569 19.05 -28.75 11.33
C ILE A 569 19.84 -29.72 10.43
N ARG A 570 20.79 -29.21 9.64
CA ARG A 570 21.56 -29.98 8.66
C ARG A 570 23.00 -30.17 9.11
N ASP A 571 23.49 -31.41 9.10
CA ASP A 571 24.90 -31.71 9.28
C ASP A 571 25.71 -31.27 8.05
N ALA A 572 26.80 -30.53 8.28
CA ALA A 572 27.58 -29.91 7.21
C ALA A 572 28.45 -30.89 6.40
N ILE A 573 28.66 -32.12 6.88
CA ILE A 573 29.54 -33.11 6.24
C ILE A 573 28.73 -34.10 5.40
N THR A 574 27.64 -34.62 5.97
CA THR A 574 26.76 -35.62 5.36
C THR A 574 25.59 -35.00 4.60
N GLY A 575 25.26 -33.75 4.90
CA GLY A 575 24.06 -33.08 4.38
C GLY A 575 22.74 -33.62 4.95
N GLY A 576 22.77 -34.57 5.89
CA GLY A 576 21.61 -35.16 6.55
C GLY A 576 21.20 -34.42 7.83
N PRO A 577 20.33 -35.01 8.67
CA PRO A 577 19.99 -34.47 9.99
C PRO A 577 21.22 -34.26 10.87
N SER A 578 21.31 -33.12 11.54
CA SER A 578 22.32 -32.87 12.58
C SER A 578 22.09 -33.73 13.83
N GLU A 579 23.11 -33.87 14.68
CA GLU A 579 22.96 -34.50 16.00
C GLU A 579 21.90 -33.81 16.86
N ALA A 580 21.88 -32.47 16.87
CA ALA A 580 20.87 -31.68 17.60
C ALA A 580 19.44 -31.89 17.08
N LEU A 581 19.26 -32.05 15.76
CA LEU A 581 17.96 -32.42 15.20
C LEU A 581 17.57 -33.85 15.61
N LEU A 582 18.50 -34.81 15.56
CA LEU A 582 18.23 -36.20 15.94
C LEU A 582 17.85 -36.34 17.43
N GLU A 583 18.50 -35.58 18.31
CA GLU A 583 18.13 -35.48 19.72
C GLU A 583 16.72 -34.88 19.89
N ALA A 584 16.45 -33.73 19.27
CA ALA A 584 15.15 -33.06 19.34
C ALA A 584 14.01 -33.90 18.75
N LEU A 585 14.23 -34.62 17.64
CA LEU A 585 13.28 -35.59 17.09
C LEU A 585 13.06 -36.78 18.04
N GLY A 586 14.10 -37.22 18.76
CA GLY A 586 13.99 -38.25 19.78
C GLY A 586 13.11 -37.84 20.95
N GLU A 587 13.25 -36.61 21.46
CA GLU A 587 12.36 -36.04 22.46
C GLU A 587 10.93 -35.86 21.93
N MET A 588 10.79 -35.39 20.69
CA MET A 588 9.49 -35.18 20.06
C MET A 588 8.73 -36.51 19.92
N PHE A 589 9.41 -37.57 19.49
CA PHE A 589 8.86 -38.92 19.42
C PHE A 589 8.42 -39.41 20.82
N ALA A 590 9.30 -39.30 21.83
CA ALA A 590 9.03 -39.75 23.19
C ALA A 590 7.90 -38.97 23.90
N LYS A 591 7.54 -37.76 23.43
CA LYS A 591 6.35 -37.02 23.89
C LYS A 591 5.04 -37.48 23.24
N LEU A 592 5.11 -38.18 22.10
CA LEU A 592 3.94 -38.58 21.32
C LEU A 592 3.61 -40.08 21.46
N SER A 593 4.63 -40.94 21.65
CA SER A 593 4.49 -42.35 22.02
C SER A 593 4.23 -42.53 23.51
N ALA A 594 3.50 -43.59 23.88
CA ALA A 594 3.19 -43.89 25.28
C ALA A 594 4.28 -44.76 25.96
N ASP A 595 4.93 -45.64 25.18
CA ASP A 595 5.97 -46.57 25.62
C ASP A 595 7.41 -46.09 25.35
N GLY A 596 7.58 -45.01 24.57
CA GLY A 596 8.87 -44.52 24.10
C GLY A 596 9.43 -45.28 22.89
N GLU A 597 8.80 -46.36 22.44
CA GLU A 597 9.25 -47.23 21.35
C GLU A 597 8.41 -47.06 20.07
N ARG A 598 7.09 -46.84 20.19
CA ARG A 598 6.13 -46.85 19.07
C ARG A 598 5.06 -45.78 19.16
N MET A 599 4.69 -45.20 18.03
CA MET A 599 3.45 -44.43 17.89
C MET A 599 2.36 -45.34 17.34
N THR A 600 1.57 -45.94 18.23
CA THR A 600 0.52 -46.91 17.86
C THR A 600 -0.71 -46.21 17.27
N ALA A 601 -1.43 -46.93 16.41
CA ALA A 601 -2.71 -46.44 15.87
C ALA A 601 -3.84 -46.50 16.91
N GLU A 602 -3.84 -47.51 17.79
CA GLU A 602 -4.88 -47.72 18.82
C GLU A 602 -4.90 -46.58 19.85
N GLU A 603 -3.74 -46.03 20.20
CA GLU A 603 -3.62 -44.93 21.16
C GLU A 603 -3.90 -43.55 20.55
N GLN A 604 -4.33 -43.45 19.29
CA GLN A 604 -4.53 -42.16 18.58
C GLN A 604 -3.25 -41.29 18.53
N ALA A 605 -2.05 -41.88 18.66
CA ALA A 605 -0.79 -41.13 18.66
C ALA A 605 -0.59 -40.35 17.34
N TRP A 606 -1.02 -40.96 16.23
CA TRP A 606 -1.14 -40.36 14.90
C TRP A 606 -2.03 -39.12 14.90
N GLU A 607 -3.25 -39.24 15.44
CA GLU A 607 -4.22 -38.15 15.44
C GLU A 607 -3.73 -36.98 16.29
N ARG A 608 -3.12 -37.26 17.45
CA ARG A 608 -2.46 -36.24 18.28
C ARG A 608 -1.35 -35.53 17.53
N TRP A 609 -0.39 -36.26 16.95
CA TRP A 609 0.74 -35.66 16.24
C TRP A 609 0.28 -34.74 15.10
N PHE A 610 -0.52 -35.26 14.16
CA PHE A 610 -0.94 -34.47 13.00
C PHE A 610 -1.96 -33.37 13.34
N THR A 611 -2.76 -33.52 14.39
CA THR A 611 -3.63 -32.42 14.87
C THR A 611 -2.81 -31.32 15.54
N LEU A 612 -1.72 -31.64 16.23
CA LEU A 612 -0.79 -30.63 16.77
C LEU A 612 -0.08 -29.89 15.63
N ILE A 613 0.63 -30.60 14.74
CA ILE A 613 1.49 -29.95 13.73
C ILE A 613 0.72 -29.38 12.53
N ASN A 614 -0.32 -30.08 12.06
CA ASN A 614 -1.03 -29.80 10.81
C ASN A 614 -2.49 -29.34 11.03
N LYS A 615 -2.87 -29.09 12.30
CA LYS A 615 -4.23 -28.70 12.77
C LYS A 615 -5.35 -29.73 12.48
N GLN A 616 -5.08 -30.76 11.69
CA GLN A 616 -5.96 -31.91 11.44
C GLN A 616 -5.18 -33.06 10.78
N VAL A 617 -5.72 -34.27 10.91
CA VAL A 617 -5.19 -35.51 10.30
C VAL A 617 -5.39 -35.51 8.78
N GLY A 618 -4.56 -36.27 8.04
CA GLY A 618 -4.68 -36.42 6.58
C GLY A 618 -3.99 -35.34 5.74
N ARG A 619 -3.32 -34.38 6.40
CA ARG A 619 -2.66 -33.23 5.77
C ARG A 619 -1.15 -33.26 6.01
N GLY A 620 -0.39 -32.75 5.03
CA GLY A 620 1.07 -32.60 5.10
C GLY A 620 1.85 -33.61 4.25
N GLU A 621 3.12 -33.31 3.95
CA GLU A 621 4.05 -34.31 3.42
C GLU A 621 4.52 -35.26 4.51
N GLU A 622 4.64 -34.76 5.74
CA GLU A 622 4.93 -35.52 6.96
C GLU A 622 3.95 -36.69 7.13
N TYR A 623 2.64 -36.42 6.95
CA TYR A 623 1.58 -37.44 6.98
C TYR A 623 1.73 -38.47 5.85
N ARG A 624 1.94 -38.01 4.61
CA ARG A 624 2.10 -38.91 3.45
C ARG A 624 3.34 -39.80 3.59
N ASN A 625 4.44 -39.24 4.09
CA ASN A 625 5.70 -39.91 4.35
C ASN A 625 5.57 -40.95 5.47
N ALA A 626 4.82 -40.64 6.55
CA ALA A 626 4.52 -41.58 7.63
C ALA A 626 3.63 -42.74 7.13
N VAL A 627 2.55 -42.46 6.39
CA VAL A 627 1.68 -43.50 5.79
C VAL A 627 2.50 -44.43 4.89
N ALA A 628 3.39 -43.88 4.06
CA ALA A 628 4.24 -44.66 3.18
C ALA A 628 5.23 -45.56 3.94
N ALA A 629 5.78 -45.10 5.07
CA ALA A 629 6.66 -45.89 5.93
C ALA A 629 5.92 -47.10 6.54
N CYS A 630 4.73 -46.88 7.11
CA CYS A 630 3.87 -47.93 7.66
C CYS A 630 3.42 -48.96 6.61
N GLN A 631 3.06 -48.49 5.40
CA GLN A 631 2.73 -49.37 4.27
C GLN A 631 3.94 -50.23 3.84
N ALA A 632 5.14 -49.65 3.76
CA ALA A 632 6.35 -50.39 3.42
C ALA A 632 6.75 -51.42 4.49
N ARG A 633 6.48 -51.13 5.76
CA ARG A 633 6.73 -52.03 6.91
C ARG A 633 5.67 -53.11 7.08
N GLY A 634 4.47 -52.92 6.53
CA GLY A 634 3.32 -53.80 6.76
C GLY A 634 2.74 -53.70 8.18
N SER A 635 2.93 -52.55 8.84
CA SER A 635 2.56 -52.29 10.24
C SER A 635 1.87 -50.93 10.35
N PRO A 636 0.76 -50.78 11.11
CA PRO A 636 0.15 -49.47 11.36
C PRO A 636 0.94 -48.61 12.34
N ASP A 637 1.83 -49.22 13.14
CA ASP A 637 2.71 -48.51 14.07
C ASP A 637 3.88 -47.85 13.34
N LEU A 638 4.27 -46.66 13.80
CA LEU A 638 5.47 -45.95 13.38
C LEU A 638 6.57 -46.12 14.43
N THR A 639 7.79 -46.54 14.05
CA THR A 639 8.93 -46.58 14.99
C THR A 639 9.72 -45.27 14.98
N LYS A 640 10.63 -45.09 15.94
CA LYS A 640 11.50 -43.91 16.02
C LYS A 640 12.32 -43.70 14.74
N GLU A 641 12.76 -44.78 14.11
CA GLU A 641 13.53 -44.76 12.85
C GLU A 641 12.67 -44.28 11.68
N ASP A 642 11.42 -44.75 11.59
CA ASP A 642 10.47 -44.27 10.57
C ASP A 642 10.20 -42.77 10.75
N PHE A 643 10.00 -42.32 12.00
CA PHE A 643 9.75 -40.92 12.35
C PHE A 643 10.94 -40.02 11.99
N VAL A 644 12.17 -40.45 12.30
CA VAL A 644 13.39 -39.74 11.89
C VAL A 644 13.53 -39.69 10.37
N GLU A 645 13.23 -40.77 9.64
CA GLU A 645 13.29 -40.77 8.17
C GLU A 645 12.17 -39.94 7.52
N VAL A 646 10.99 -39.78 8.16
CA VAL A 646 9.99 -38.78 7.74
C VAL A 646 10.61 -37.38 7.78
N TYR A 647 11.15 -36.95 8.92
CA TYR A 647 11.76 -35.62 9.03
C TYR A 647 13.06 -35.46 8.21
N ALA A 648 13.79 -36.54 7.94
CA ALA A 648 14.92 -36.53 7.01
C ALA A 648 14.48 -36.32 5.55
N LYS A 649 13.28 -36.77 5.14
CA LYS A 649 12.69 -36.41 3.84
C LYS A 649 12.31 -34.94 3.78
N GLU A 650 11.65 -34.42 4.81
CA GLU A 650 11.30 -33.00 4.89
C GLU A 650 12.55 -32.10 4.82
N LEU A 651 13.65 -32.51 5.47
CA LEU A 651 14.94 -31.83 5.43
C LEU A 651 15.56 -31.85 4.03
N ARG A 652 15.54 -32.99 3.34
CA ARG A 652 16.02 -33.11 1.94
C ARG A 652 15.18 -32.30 0.95
N ASN A 653 13.91 -32.04 1.28
CA ASN A 653 13.03 -31.14 0.53
C ASN A 653 13.19 -29.65 0.91
N GLY A 654 14.02 -29.32 1.91
CA GLY A 654 14.32 -27.94 2.32
C GLY A 654 13.30 -27.30 3.27
N TYR A 655 12.43 -28.08 3.92
CA TYR A 655 11.35 -27.53 4.78
C TYR A 655 11.82 -27.14 6.20
N PHE A 656 12.98 -26.48 6.33
CA PHE A 656 13.63 -26.15 7.61
C PHE A 656 12.69 -25.52 8.65
N TRP A 657 11.89 -24.52 8.25
CA TRP A 657 10.94 -23.82 9.13
C TRP A 657 9.72 -24.67 9.50
N GLY A 658 9.30 -25.61 8.63
CA GLY A 658 8.25 -26.58 8.94
C GLY A 658 8.67 -27.55 10.05
N ILE A 659 9.89 -28.08 9.95
CA ILE A 659 10.49 -28.95 10.98
C ILE A 659 10.60 -28.19 12.32
N GLU A 660 11.12 -26.96 12.28
CA GLU A 660 11.30 -26.13 13.47
C GLU A 660 9.96 -25.77 14.15
N HIS A 661 8.91 -25.47 13.37
CA HIS A 661 7.56 -25.30 13.92
C HIS A 661 7.08 -26.56 14.64
N ASP A 662 7.24 -27.74 14.03
CA ASP A 662 6.75 -28.99 14.59
C ASP A 662 7.44 -29.32 15.92
N LEU A 663 8.78 -29.14 15.96
CA LEU A 663 9.57 -29.24 17.19
C LEU A 663 9.03 -28.29 18.26
N ARG A 664 8.76 -27.02 17.94
CA ARG A 664 8.19 -26.05 18.91
C ARG A 664 6.84 -26.47 19.44
N VAL A 665 5.90 -26.88 18.57
CA VAL A 665 4.53 -27.20 18.98
C VAL A 665 4.47 -28.44 19.87
N VAL A 666 5.30 -29.46 19.61
CA VAL A 666 5.31 -30.69 20.42
C VAL A 666 6.24 -30.58 21.64
N ARG A 667 7.45 -30.01 21.48
CA ARG A 667 8.44 -29.93 22.57
C ARG A 667 8.23 -28.72 23.48
N GLY A 668 7.50 -27.70 23.03
CA GLY A 668 7.38 -26.39 23.69
C GLY A 668 8.53 -25.41 23.36
N HIS A 669 9.52 -25.87 22.59
CA HIS A 669 10.71 -25.11 22.17
C HIS A 669 11.32 -25.77 20.92
N GLY A 670 11.98 -24.98 20.08
CA GLY A 670 12.60 -25.45 18.84
C GLY A 670 14.08 -25.76 19.00
N LEU A 671 14.85 -25.51 17.94
CA LEU A 671 16.31 -25.51 17.91
C LEU A 671 16.91 -24.09 17.97
N GLU A 672 16.07 -23.05 18.09
CA GLU A 672 16.36 -21.63 17.87
C GLU A 672 17.78 -21.15 18.20
N ASP A 673 18.35 -20.38 17.29
CA ASP A 673 19.54 -19.56 17.46
C ASP A 673 19.16 -18.08 17.49
N GLU A 674 20.00 -17.25 18.11
CA GLU A 674 19.87 -15.79 17.99
C GLU A 674 20.30 -15.30 16.59
N THR A 675 21.07 -16.12 15.86
CA THR A 675 21.59 -15.78 14.52
C THR A 675 20.50 -15.70 13.45
N ARG A 676 20.59 -14.67 12.60
CA ARG A 676 19.65 -14.41 11.50
C ARG A 676 20.26 -14.83 10.18
N PHE A 677 19.48 -15.55 9.39
CA PHE A 677 19.76 -15.75 7.99
C PHE A 677 19.22 -14.56 7.21
N THR A 678 20.08 -13.95 6.40
CA THR A 678 19.72 -12.87 5.48
C THR A 678 20.04 -13.34 4.07
N ALA A 679 19.08 -13.18 3.17
CA ALA A 679 19.28 -13.46 1.77
C ALA A 679 18.66 -12.39 0.88
N ARG A 680 19.10 -12.38 -0.36
CA ARG A 680 18.59 -11.55 -1.43
C ARG A 680 18.17 -12.46 -2.57
N PHE A 681 16.92 -12.91 -2.54
CA PHE A 681 16.34 -13.75 -3.60
C PHE A 681 15.44 -12.95 -4.54
N ASP A 682 14.95 -11.78 -4.12
CA ASP A 682 14.09 -10.95 -4.94
C ASP A 682 14.93 -9.90 -5.67
N TYR A 683 14.79 -9.86 -6.98
CA TYR A 683 15.53 -8.93 -7.84
C TYR A 683 14.59 -8.20 -8.79
N VAL A 684 15.06 -7.04 -9.24
CA VAL A 684 14.57 -6.39 -10.45
C VAL A 684 15.81 -6.03 -11.27
N TYR A 685 15.92 -6.61 -12.46
CA TYR A 685 16.93 -6.33 -13.47
C TYR A 685 16.28 -5.56 -14.62
N ALA A 686 16.91 -4.50 -15.12
CA ALA A 686 16.38 -3.69 -16.22
C ALA A 686 17.43 -3.47 -17.32
N THR A 687 17.01 -3.43 -18.59
CA THR A 687 17.90 -3.21 -19.75
C THR A 687 18.53 -1.81 -19.74
N ALA A 688 19.85 -1.74 -19.56
CA ALA A 688 20.60 -0.48 -19.39
C ALA A 688 20.59 0.44 -20.63
N ARG A 689 20.19 -0.07 -21.80
CA ARG A 689 20.14 0.67 -23.07
C ARG A 689 18.86 1.45 -23.29
N SER A 690 17.76 1.03 -22.65
CA SER A 690 16.41 1.57 -22.85
C SER A 690 15.77 2.13 -21.58
N LEU A 691 16.27 1.72 -20.41
CA LEU A 691 15.80 2.13 -19.09
C LEU A 691 16.95 2.70 -18.26
N ARG A 692 16.65 3.69 -17.40
CA ARG A 692 17.53 4.13 -16.31
C ARG A 692 16.81 4.10 -14.97
N LEU A 693 17.57 3.90 -13.90
CA LEU A 693 17.05 4.02 -12.55
C LEU A 693 16.74 5.48 -12.21
N HIS A 694 15.56 5.74 -11.64
CA HIS A 694 15.23 7.02 -11.00
C HIS A 694 15.39 6.92 -9.47
N SER A 695 14.81 5.88 -8.87
CA SER A 695 14.89 5.63 -7.41
C SER A 695 14.54 4.18 -7.07
N VAL A 696 15.11 3.66 -5.99
CA VAL A 696 14.61 2.47 -5.27
C VAL A 696 13.96 2.93 -3.97
N HIS A 697 12.87 2.30 -3.56
CA HIS A 697 12.23 2.54 -2.28
C HIS A 697 12.63 1.44 -1.28
N PRO A 698 13.03 1.76 -0.04
CA PRO A 698 13.26 0.74 0.98
C PRO A 698 11.96 -0.02 1.29
N ALA A 699 12.06 -1.33 1.52
CA ALA A 699 10.91 -2.19 1.80
C ALA A 699 10.27 -1.92 3.18
N LEU A 700 11.07 -1.45 4.14
CA LEU A 700 10.71 -1.16 5.52
C LEU A 700 11.41 0.11 6.00
N GLU A 701 10.87 0.73 7.05
CA GLU A 701 11.59 1.77 7.79
C GLU A 701 12.89 1.22 8.41
N PRO A 702 13.95 2.03 8.57
CA PRO A 702 15.23 1.58 9.12
C PRO A 702 15.10 0.88 10.49
N GLU A 703 14.22 1.35 11.36
CA GLU A 703 13.98 0.77 12.69
C GLU A 703 13.35 -0.63 12.58
N LYS A 704 12.46 -0.86 11.60
CA LYS A 704 11.84 -2.17 11.38
C LYS A 704 12.78 -3.15 10.68
N MET A 705 13.65 -2.67 9.80
CA MET A 705 14.75 -3.48 9.28
C MET A 705 15.72 -3.86 10.41
N ALA A 706 16.08 -2.92 11.30
CA ALA A 706 16.92 -3.19 12.46
C ALA A 706 16.29 -4.22 13.42
N GLU A 707 14.99 -4.11 13.72
CA GLU A 707 14.27 -5.10 14.53
C GLU A 707 14.39 -6.54 13.96
N LEU A 708 14.40 -6.71 12.63
CA LEU A 708 14.56 -8.00 11.99
C LEU A 708 16.01 -8.51 12.03
N LEU A 709 16.97 -7.64 11.72
CA LEU A 709 18.40 -7.98 11.70
C LEU A 709 18.95 -8.28 13.11
N GLU A 710 18.47 -7.55 14.13
CA GLU A 710 18.75 -7.80 15.54
C GLU A 710 17.92 -8.96 16.13
N GLY A 711 17.04 -9.58 15.34
CA GLY A 711 16.22 -10.72 15.75
C GLY A 711 15.13 -10.42 16.79
N LYS A 712 14.78 -9.15 17.00
CA LYS A 712 13.66 -8.70 17.83
C LYS A 712 12.31 -9.00 17.18
N ALA A 713 12.29 -9.19 15.87
CA ALA A 713 11.15 -9.66 15.10
C ALA A 713 11.55 -10.76 14.09
N GLN A 714 10.56 -11.53 13.66
CA GLN A 714 10.65 -12.52 12.57
C GLN A 714 9.60 -12.17 11.52
N LEU A 715 9.82 -12.53 10.25
CA LEU A 715 8.79 -12.49 9.21
C LEU A 715 8.24 -13.90 8.91
N PRO A 716 6.96 -14.03 8.53
CA PRO A 716 5.89 -13.03 8.66
C PRO A 716 5.48 -12.78 10.14
N ASN A 717 4.76 -11.68 10.40
CA ASN A 717 4.30 -11.31 11.75
C ASN A 717 3.00 -10.46 11.74
N GLU A 718 2.65 -9.84 12.87
CA GLU A 718 1.44 -9.00 13.05
C GLU A 718 1.39 -7.75 12.17
N TRP A 719 2.55 -7.22 11.75
CA TRP A 719 2.65 -5.97 10.98
C TRP A 719 3.13 -6.20 9.53
N PHE A 720 3.63 -7.38 9.19
CA PHE A 720 4.13 -7.70 7.86
C PHE A 720 3.71 -9.12 7.38
N PRO A 721 3.09 -9.26 6.17
CA PRO A 721 2.31 -10.47 5.82
C PRO A 721 3.05 -11.59 5.09
N SER A 722 4.32 -11.35 4.71
CA SER A 722 5.17 -12.28 3.96
C SER A 722 6.50 -12.48 4.69
N ASP A 723 7.23 -13.55 4.40
CA ASP A 723 8.64 -13.73 4.76
C ASP A 723 9.58 -12.92 3.84
N HIS A 724 9.15 -12.67 2.60
CA HIS A 724 9.87 -11.84 1.64
C HIS A 724 9.50 -10.36 1.72
N LEU A 725 10.48 -9.48 1.51
CA LEU A 725 10.37 -8.03 1.44
C LEU A 725 10.24 -7.56 -0.02
N PRO A 726 9.34 -6.61 -0.35
CA PRO A 726 9.15 -6.13 -1.72
C PRO A 726 10.36 -5.34 -2.23
N VAL A 727 10.71 -5.53 -3.51
CA VAL A 727 11.64 -4.67 -4.24
C VAL A 727 10.83 -3.69 -5.07
N ALA A 728 10.89 -2.40 -4.74
CA ALA A 728 10.11 -1.37 -5.41
C ALA A 728 10.96 -0.22 -5.94
N VAL A 729 10.64 0.23 -7.15
CA VAL A 729 11.56 0.96 -8.02
C VAL A 729 10.80 1.87 -8.97
N ALA A 730 11.40 3.00 -9.32
CA ALA A 730 10.96 3.89 -10.39
C ALA A 730 12.03 3.90 -11.52
N LEU A 731 11.59 3.67 -12.76
CA LEU A 731 12.42 3.59 -13.96
C LEU A 731 11.99 4.63 -15.00
N GLU A 732 12.96 5.29 -15.64
CA GLU A 732 12.71 6.24 -16.73
C GLU A 732 13.15 5.67 -18.08
N TRP A 733 12.44 6.05 -19.14
CA TRP A 733 12.83 5.75 -20.51
C TRP A 733 14.06 6.57 -20.91
N LEU A 734 15.08 5.93 -21.49
CA LEU A 734 16.25 6.64 -22.01
C LEU A 734 15.95 7.39 -23.32
N ALA A 735 15.24 6.73 -24.23
CA ALA A 735 14.54 7.41 -25.32
C ALA A 735 13.21 7.95 -24.78
N ALA A 736 13.25 9.10 -24.12
CA ALA A 736 12.02 9.76 -23.67
C ALA A 736 11.14 10.10 -24.88
N PRO A 737 9.82 9.84 -24.83
CA PRO A 737 8.91 10.32 -25.87
C PRO A 737 9.07 11.85 -25.98
N PRO A 738 9.18 12.44 -27.19
CA PRO A 738 9.30 13.88 -27.36
C PRO A 738 8.13 14.55 -26.64
N SER A 739 8.45 15.45 -25.71
CA SER A 739 7.46 16.06 -24.83
C SER A 739 6.43 16.82 -25.68
N SER A 740 5.15 16.45 -25.54
CA SER A 740 4.02 17.02 -26.27
C SER A 740 3.64 18.43 -25.77
N GLN A 741 4.61 19.35 -25.74
CA GLN A 741 4.46 20.75 -25.32
C GLN A 741 5.22 21.70 -26.26
N SER A 742 4.74 21.84 -27.50
CA SER A 742 4.87 23.07 -28.30
C SER A 742 4.03 23.03 -29.59
N VAL A 743 2.70 23.08 -29.46
CA VAL A 743 1.76 23.59 -30.49
C VAL A 743 0.71 24.43 -29.76
#